data_AF-A0A2W7NVH6-F1
#
_entry.id   AF-A0A2W7NVH6-F1
#
_cell.length_a   1.000
_cell.length_b   1.000
_cell.length_c   1.000
_cell.angle_alpha   90.00
_cell.angle_beta   90.00
_cell.angle_gamma   90.00
#
_symmetry.space_group_name_H-M   'P 1'
#
loop_
_entity.id
_entity.type
_entity.pdbx_description
1 polymer ?
#
loop_
_entity_poly.entity_id
_entity_poly.type
_entity_poly.pdbx_seq_one_letter_code
_entity_poly.pdbx_strand_id
1 'polypeptide(L)'
;MTMRKSLALFLILMAVTACSTQKNTRFRRAYHNLNARYNALFNGRESLKAGEKKIAEATRNDYALVLPVFEYSDKEKASVATSEMERAVSKGTILIAKHSITKKPQKKPTDTDPYYRKFYNQKEFNKWVDEAWMLIGKGRFYQHDFSQAIQTFDLVIRDFSHTPTLYEALLWKAASFAEKGDYASARMALETYDTWGSAPSSLYGHYMAVSADLMLKESRFEAAVPALRLAAQHARGKQKKLRYRYILAQVLALTGQAQQAGDEYRKVLRMRPPYEMAINARIAAASLGGDNPEQNLKDLNRLARDKKNVEFLDRIYYSMALIDLQRDDEASALEHLEMSSRLSRNNDKQKGLSFLMSGDIYFNRPQYRPAFMAYDSAMVYLPEGDELKTALVQKHASLKILVENIEVVEREDSLQALASMPEAARMAVIDKMIAAEQQRLKEEAERQQNEFLGYDPYLTQGSSMNQSRDAAKWYFYNSSTLTLGKAEFERKWGKRKLEDNWRRANKSVAMRDELPDLEDPFGEPQAATNPTKGDEGAAQPSLETKTFTREGLMRDVPMTAEAIHQSNQRIEGALLNMGKVYNERLNDYPRAVEVDEELLRRFPQGALRLEAYMDLFSGYQNVPDAAGMNSVRERVGREFPESKFYAYLSDPLFFQKRDEALRAQDVAYQATYADYLNGDFVSVIAKAGVIEASGGENSLLPKYRLLKSLSYGREGDVDQFKGTLEVITASHAGSDEAALAQLLLDELAKGRMPVRGPVAPSRLAGALIEDVAPQDAVIEESKGYSLYPDAAHSLLIWVNRGVNAKQLLFNVADYNFSYFLVKDYDLIWHTLPDQSRMLEVRGFEKQHEAMEYLYALRQNATVFRGIDDGSPRLLVVAEPNVKYMLSSGDVKGYLPMYLTHYLKVNLTEPELHDYGVVTGYLRPTTQLVDEESKVDSESVYTSGGDVWQFALIYDEVGVNAMRLQSGVARFNNSRRLSHLKISILEMPQSRKALVVTGHAGQTAVQQYQELIAANRLAIQEVQGKKHQMLIITPENFAVLKQNGDVEEYLRFINR
;
A
#
# COMPACT_ATOMS: atom_id res chain seq x y z
N MET A 1 -53.99 -29.49 67.53
CA MET A 1 -52.81 -29.96 66.76
C MET A 1 -53.10 -30.19 65.27
N THR A 2 -54.33 -30.57 64.91
CA THR A 2 -54.81 -30.79 63.52
C THR A 2 -54.79 -29.53 62.66
N MET A 3 -55.25 -28.39 63.17
CA MET A 3 -55.33 -27.14 62.39
C MET A 3 -53.96 -26.57 61.96
N ARG A 4 -52.90 -26.74 62.79
CA ARG A 4 -51.51 -26.38 62.43
C ARG A 4 -50.93 -27.31 61.36
N LYS A 5 -51.26 -28.61 61.41
CA LYS A 5 -50.85 -29.59 60.38
C LYS A 5 -51.58 -29.34 59.06
N SER A 6 -52.88 -29.01 59.10
CA SER A 6 -53.66 -28.64 57.91
C SER A 6 -53.20 -27.30 57.32
N LEU A 7 -52.84 -26.31 58.14
CA LEU A 7 -52.26 -25.05 57.68
C LEU A 7 -50.86 -25.28 57.06
N ALA A 8 -50.03 -26.13 57.66
CA ALA A 8 -48.73 -26.49 57.10
C ALA A 8 -48.88 -27.26 55.78
N LEU A 9 -49.80 -28.22 55.69
CA LEU A 9 -50.09 -28.98 54.46
C LEU A 9 -50.64 -28.06 53.36
N PHE A 10 -51.50 -27.10 53.71
CA PHE A 10 -52.03 -26.10 52.80
C PHE A 10 -50.94 -25.13 52.30
N LEU A 11 -50.03 -24.70 53.20
CA LEU A 11 -48.87 -23.89 52.84
C LEU A 11 -47.90 -24.66 51.93
N ILE A 12 -47.70 -25.95 52.17
CA ILE A 12 -46.88 -26.84 51.31
C ILE A 12 -47.56 -27.03 49.94
N LEU A 13 -48.87 -27.25 49.89
CA LEU A 13 -49.62 -27.38 48.63
C LEU A 13 -49.64 -26.06 47.82
N MET A 14 -49.72 -24.90 48.51
CA MET A 14 -49.56 -23.59 47.87
C MET A 14 -48.13 -23.36 47.37
N ALA A 15 -47.11 -23.85 48.06
CA ALA A 15 -45.72 -23.77 47.61
C ALA A 15 -45.47 -24.62 46.35
N VAL A 16 -46.00 -25.86 46.29
CA VAL A 16 -45.82 -26.75 45.12
C VAL A 16 -46.58 -26.24 43.89
N THR A 17 -47.77 -25.66 44.08
CA THR A 17 -48.56 -25.11 42.97
C THR A 17 -48.07 -23.74 42.48
N ALA A 18 -47.14 -23.07 43.17
CA ALA A 18 -46.65 -21.74 42.79
C ALA A 18 -45.50 -21.74 41.79
N CYS A 19 -44.89 -22.89 41.51
CA CYS A 19 -43.73 -23.02 40.62
C CYS A 19 -44.05 -22.95 39.10
N SER A 20 -45.33 -23.01 38.71
CA SER A 20 -45.73 -23.07 37.29
C SER A 20 -46.01 -21.66 36.72
N THR A 21 -45.38 -21.34 35.59
CA THR A 21 -45.61 -20.10 34.82
C THR A 21 -46.90 -20.14 33.97
N GLN A 22 -47.57 -21.29 33.89
CA GLN A 22 -48.77 -21.51 33.05
C GLN A 22 -50.05 -20.86 33.60
N LYS A 23 -50.01 -20.22 34.77
CA LYS A 23 -51.11 -19.40 35.34
C LYS A 23 -50.56 -18.09 35.89
N ASN A 24 -51.25 -16.98 35.61
CA ASN A 24 -50.84 -15.64 36.04
C ASN A 24 -51.65 -15.16 37.25
N THR A 25 -51.24 -15.54 38.47
CA THR A 25 -51.85 -15.10 39.74
C THR A 25 -50.89 -14.21 40.54
N ARG A 26 -51.41 -13.42 41.50
CA ARG A 26 -50.58 -12.53 42.35
C ARG A 26 -49.47 -13.28 43.09
N PHE A 27 -49.79 -14.44 43.68
CA PHE A 27 -48.83 -15.26 44.43
C PHE A 27 -47.74 -15.85 43.53
N ARG A 28 -48.12 -16.37 42.35
CA ARG A 28 -47.15 -16.90 41.36
C ARG A 28 -46.22 -15.80 40.85
N ARG A 29 -46.75 -14.61 40.53
CA ARG A 29 -45.92 -13.46 40.16
C ARG A 29 -44.93 -13.11 41.27
N ALA A 30 -45.36 -13.09 42.54
CA ALA A 30 -44.47 -12.82 43.66
C ALA A 30 -43.35 -13.88 43.78
N TYR A 31 -43.69 -15.17 43.67
CA TYR A 31 -42.74 -16.28 43.71
C TYR A 31 -41.70 -16.21 42.57
N HIS A 32 -42.16 -16.06 41.32
CA HIS A 32 -41.26 -15.97 40.16
C HIS A 32 -40.43 -14.68 40.19
N ASN A 33 -40.98 -13.54 40.64
CA ASN A 33 -40.22 -12.31 40.81
C ASN A 33 -39.13 -12.43 41.89
N LEU A 34 -39.39 -13.13 43.00
CA LEU A 34 -38.43 -13.32 44.09
C LEU A 34 -37.26 -14.18 43.62
N ASN A 35 -37.56 -15.33 43.02
CA ASN A 35 -36.55 -16.26 42.53
C ASN A 35 -35.75 -15.68 41.35
N ALA A 36 -36.41 -14.99 40.42
CA ALA A 36 -35.75 -14.31 39.31
C ALA A 36 -34.72 -13.29 39.83
N ARG A 37 -35.09 -12.46 40.80
CA ARG A 37 -34.21 -11.41 41.35
C ARG A 37 -33.00 -11.98 42.10
N TYR A 38 -33.25 -12.84 43.09
CA TYR A 38 -32.23 -13.22 44.07
C TYR A 38 -31.45 -14.48 43.71
N ASN A 39 -31.87 -15.22 42.69
CA ASN A 39 -31.12 -16.37 42.18
C ASN A 39 -30.48 -16.05 40.82
N ALA A 40 -31.27 -16.05 39.75
CA ALA A 40 -30.73 -15.96 38.39
C ALA A 40 -30.11 -14.58 38.12
N LEU A 41 -30.85 -13.49 38.36
CA LEU A 41 -30.40 -12.14 38.05
C LEU A 41 -29.22 -11.70 38.92
N PHE A 42 -29.26 -11.96 40.23
CA PHE A 42 -28.16 -11.64 41.14
C PHE A 42 -26.86 -12.34 40.72
N ASN A 43 -26.89 -13.66 40.53
CA ASN A 43 -25.71 -14.42 40.11
C ASN A 43 -25.18 -13.99 38.74
N GLY A 44 -26.09 -13.64 37.83
CA GLY A 44 -25.74 -13.13 36.51
C GLY A 44 -25.04 -11.77 36.58
N ARG A 45 -25.58 -10.83 37.38
CA ARG A 45 -24.97 -9.50 37.59
C ARG A 45 -23.61 -9.57 38.28
N GLU A 46 -23.45 -10.44 39.27
CA GLU A 46 -22.14 -10.63 39.92
C GLU A 46 -21.12 -11.23 38.95
N SER A 47 -21.53 -12.14 38.07
CA SER A 47 -20.68 -12.66 36.99
C SER A 47 -20.26 -11.55 36.02
N LEU A 48 -21.21 -10.74 35.55
CA LEU A 48 -20.92 -9.61 34.66
C LEU A 48 -19.91 -8.64 35.28
N LYS A 49 -20.12 -8.24 36.54
CA LYS A 49 -19.19 -7.35 37.28
C LYS A 49 -17.80 -7.95 37.43
N ALA A 50 -17.71 -9.25 37.71
CA ALA A 50 -16.42 -9.93 37.80
C ALA A 50 -15.69 -9.90 36.44
N GLY A 51 -16.44 -10.09 35.35
CA GLY A 51 -15.92 -9.97 34.00
C GLY A 51 -15.45 -8.55 33.66
N GLU A 52 -16.27 -7.53 33.93
CA GLU A 52 -15.88 -6.11 33.77
C GLU A 52 -14.60 -5.77 34.52
N LYS A 53 -14.46 -6.28 35.75
CA LYS A 53 -13.25 -6.10 36.57
C LYS A 53 -12.03 -6.77 35.94
N LYS A 54 -12.17 -8.00 35.42
CA LYS A 54 -11.08 -8.70 34.73
C LYS A 54 -10.61 -7.96 33.48
N ILE A 55 -11.54 -7.40 32.69
CA ILE A 55 -11.20 -6.57 31.53
C ILE A 55 -10.39 -5.36 32.00
N ALA A 56 -10.89 -4.62 32.99
CA ALA A 56 -10.20 -3.44 33.51
C ALA A 56 -8.79 -3.75 34.06
N GLU A 57 -8.59 -4.90 34.68
CA GLU A 57 -7.28 -5.35 35.19
C GLU A 57 -6.34 -5.83 34.08
N ALA A 58 -6.87 -6.37 32.98
CA ALA A 58 -6.09 -6.81 31.82
C ALA A 58 -5.73 -5.67 30.86
N THR A 59 -6.52 -4.59 30.84
CA THR A 59 -6.27 -3.42 29.99
C THR A 59 -5.08 -2.62 30.52
N ARG A 60 -3.95 -2.69 29.79
CA ARG A 60 -2.80 -1.81 30.00
C ARG A 60 -3.02 -0.52 29.21
N ASN A 61 -3.06 0.63 29.89
CA ASN A 61 -3.29 1.92 29.24
C ASN A 61 -1.98 2.44 28.63
N ASP A 62 -1.99 2.79 27.34
CA ASP A 62 -0.93 3.61 26.78
C ASP A 62 -1.30 5.10 26.90
N TYR A 63 -0.76 5.74 27.92
CA TYR A 63 -1.02 7.14 28.23
C TYR A 63 -0.47 8.14 27.21
N ALA A 64 0.35 7.69 26.25
CA ALA A 64 0.82 8.52 25.14
C ALA A 64 -0.29 8.78 24.09
N LEU A 65 -1.30 7.93 24.03
CA LEU A 65 -2.45 8.05 23.12
C LEU A 65 -3.71 8.42 23.91
N VAL A 66 -4.68 9.07 23.26
CA VAL A 66 -6.00 9.29 23.86
C VAL A 66 -6.59 7.95 24.29
N LEU A 67 -6.81 7.77 25.59
CA LEU A 67 -7.29 6.49 26.11
C LEU A 67 -8.70 6.22 25.59
N PRO A 68 -9.05 4.96 25.28
CA PRO A 68 -10.41 4.63 24.88
C PRO A 68 -11.38 4.96 26.03
N VAL A 69 -12.54 5.53 25.74
CA VAL A 69 -13.52 5.91 26.79
C VAL A 69 -13.93 4.69 27.60
N PHE A 70 -14.05 3.55 26.94
CA PHE A 70 -14.37 2.28 27.55
C PHE A 70 -13.28 1.23 27.29
N GLU A 71 -12.92 0.49 28.33
CA GLU A 71 -11.80 -0.47 28.30
C GLU A 71 -12.12 -1.73 27.48
N TYR A 72 -13.39 -1.96 27.16
CA TYR A 72 -13.85 -3.11 26.37
C TYR A 72 -13.64 -2.98 24.86
N SER A 73 -13.24 -1.81 24.35
CA SER A 73 -13.05 -1.63 22.90
C SER A 73 -11.87 -2.45 22.36
N ASP A 74 -10.93 -2.83 23.23
CA ASP A 74 -9.84 -3.76 22.90
C ASP A 74 -10.35 -5.21 22.97
N LYS A 75 -10.51 -5.83 21.79
CA LYS A 75 -11.00 -7.19 21.64
C LYS A 75 -10.15 -8.23 22.35
N GLU A 76 -8.82 -8.10 22.32
CA GLU A 76 -7.94 -9.06 22.96
C GLU A 76 -8.12 -9.01 24.47
N LYS A 77 -8.20 -7.80 25.04
CA LYS A 77 -8.40 -7.64 26.48
C LYS A 77 -9.81 -8.00 26.92
N ALA A 78 -10.83 -7.77 26.09
CA ALA A 78 -12.19 -8.18 26.40
C ALA A 78 -12.34 -9.71 26.50
N SER A 79 -11.58 -10.47 25.70
CA SER A 79 -11.66 -11.94 25.64
C SER A 79 -11.34 -12.64 26.97
N VAL A 80 -10.58 -12.00 27.87
CA VAL A 80 -10.20 -12.56 29.19
C VAL A 80 -11.40 -12.81 30.11
N ALA A 81 -12.54 -12.17 29.82
CA ALA A 81 -13.76 -12.28 30.62
C ALA A 81 -14.84 -13.18 29.97
N THR A 82 -14.50 -13.91 28.90
CA THR A 82 -15.47 -14.72 28.15
C THR A 82 -16.29 -15.65 29.05
N SER A 83 -15.64 -16.34 30.01
CA SER A 83 -16.33 -17.28 30.91
C SER A 83 -17.36 -16.60 31.81
N GLU A 84 -17.05 -15.39 32.28
CA GLU A 84 -17.94 -14.57 33.10
C GLU A 84 -19.13 -14.06 32.28
N MET A 85 -18.88 -13.69 31.02
CA MET A 85 -19.92 -13.24 30.09
C MET A 85 -20.86 -14.39 29.70
N GLU A 86 -20.34 -15.57 29.40
CA GLU A 86 -21.15 -16.77 29.14
C GLU A 86 -22.04 -17.13 30.32
N ARG A 87 -21.50 -17.04 31.54
CA ARG A 87 -22.29 -17.27 32.75
C ARG A 87 -23.36 -16.19 32.95
N ALA A 88 -23.07 -14.92 32.64
CA ALA A 88 -24.07 -13.86 32.67
C ALA A 88 -25.21 -14.13 31.67
N VAL A 89 -24.87 -14.46 30.41
CA VAL A 89 -25.83 -14.84 29.36
C VAL A 89 -26.66 -16.05 29.81
N SER A 90 -26.02 -17.11 30.29
CA SER A 90 -26.67 -18.33 30.76
C SER A 90 -27.67 -18.04 31.89
N LYS A 91 -27.31 -17.21 32.87
CA LYS A 91 -28.22 -16.82 33.96
C LYS A 91 -29.40 -15.99 33.48
N GLY A 92 -29.20 -15.07 32.54
CA GLY A 92 -30.29 -14.34 31.88
C GLY A 92 -31.24 -15.28 31.15
N THR A 93 -30.71 -16.21 30.36
CA THR A 93 -31.49 -17.21 29.63
C THR A 93 -32.28 -18.12 30.56
N ILE A 94 -31.68 -18.58 31.67
CA ILE A 94 -32.37 -19.37 32.70
C ILE A 94 -33.52 -18.58 33.33
N LEU A 95 -33.34 -17.28 33.59
CA LEU A 95 -34.39 -16.43 34.15
C LEU A 95 -35.58 -16.37 33.20
N ILE A 96 -35.32 -16.09 31.91
CA ILE A 96 -36.37 -16.02 30.89
C ILE A 96 -37.07 -17.38 30.77
N ALA A 97 -36.32 -18.47 30.61
CA ALA A 97 -36.88 -19.80 30.41
C ALA A 97 -37.72 -20.30 31.59
N LYS A 98 -37.32 -20.00 32.84
CA LYS A 98 -37.97 -20.56 34.05
C LYS A 98 -38.94 -19.62 34.74
N HIS A 99 -38.82 -18.31 34.52
CA HIS A 99 -39.55 -17.30 35.29
C HIS A 99 -40.33 -16.28 34.46
N SER A 100 -40.23 -16.31 33.12
CA SER A 100 -41.11 -15.51 32.25
C SER A 100 -42.58 -15.90 32.44
N ILE A 101 -43.45 -14.90 32.50
CA ILE A 101 -44.90 -15.07 32.59
C ILE A 101 -45.52 -14.23 31.48
N THR A 102 -45.87 -14.86 30.36
CA THR A 102 -46.51 -14.20 29.20
C THR A 102 -48.03 -14.35 29.20
N LYS A 103 -48.57 -15.29 29.97
CA LYS A 103 -50.01 -15.53 30.05
C LYS A 103 -50.74 -14.35 30.69
N LYS A 104 -51.81 -13.88 30.06
CA LYS A 104 -52.64 -12.78 30.60
C LYS A 104 -53.31 -13.15 31.94
N PRO A 105 -53.53 -12.19 32.85
CA PRO A 105 -54.34 -12.39 34.05
C PRO A 105 -55.75 -12.87 33.69
N GLN A 106 -56.35 -13.72 34.54
CA GLN A 106 -57.69 -14.25 34.26
C GLN A 106 -58.79 -13.18 34.29
N LYS A 107 -58.65 -12.18 35.16
CA LYS A 107 -59.59 -11.04 35.25
C LYS A 107 -59.28 -10.05 34.12
N LYS A 108 -60.22 -9.87 33.19
CA LYS A 108 -60.17 -8.83 32.15
C LYS A 108 -60.33 -7.43 32.75
N PRO A 109 -59.73 -6.39 32.15
CA PRO A 109 -59.92 -5.02 32.61
C PRO A 109 -61.35 -4.54 32.38
N THR A 110 -61.82 -3.65 33.25
CA THR A 110 -63.03 -2.84 33.05
C THR A 110 -62.63 -1.46 32.52
N ASP A 111 -63.53 -0.74 31.86
CA ASP A 111 -63.24 0.58 31.29
C ASP A 111 -62.88 1.64 32.36
N THR A 112 -63.23 1.38 33.61
CA THR A 112 -63.00 2.26 34.77
C THR A 112 -61.61 2.17 35.40
N ASP A 113 -60.74 1.22 34.98
CA ASP A 113 -59.38 1.08 35.53
C ASP A 113 -58.30 1.15 34.44
N PRO A 114 -57.90 2.38 34.03
CA PRO A 114 -56.86 2.59 33.03
C PRO A 114 -55.50 1.98 33.41
N TYR A 115 -55.18 1.91 34.71
CA TYR A 115 -53.93 1.36 35.21
C TYR A 115 -53.89 -0.15 35.03
N TYR A 116 -54.95 -0.85 35.42
CA TYR A 116 -55.06 -2.29 35.22
C TYR A 116 -55.16 -2.65 33.73
N ARG A 117 -55.75 -1.81 32.89
CA ARG A 117 -55.71 -1.97 31.42
C ARG A 117 -54.29 -1.93 30.88
N LYS A 118 -53.47 -0.95 31.32
CA LYS A 118 -52.05 -0.86 30.95
C LYS A 118 -51.27 -2.10 31.41
N PHE A 119 -51.50 -2.55 32.64
CA PHE A 119 -50.91 -3.78 33.17
C PHE A 119 -51.34 -5.02 32.37
N TYR A 120 -52.64 -5.21 32.13
CA TYR A 120 -53.17 -6.35 31.37
C TYR A 120 -52.61 -6.41 29.95
N ASN A 121 -52.33 -5.26 29.33
CA ASN A 121 -51.81 -5.19 27.97
C ASN A 121 -50.31 -5.52 27.86
N GLN A 122 -49.57 -5.65 28.97
CA GLN A 122 -48.15 -6.06 28.96
C GLN A 122 -47.96 -7.44 28.33
N LYS A 123 -46.86 -7.60 27.58
CA LYS A 123 -46.47 -8.91 27.01
C LYS A 123 -45.84 -9.84 28.06
N GLU A 124 -45.28 -9.25 29.12
CA GLU A 124 -44.53 -9.94 30.17
C GLU A 124 -44.97 -9.40 31.54
N PHE A 125 -45.15 -10.32 32.50
CA PHE A 125 -45.68 -10.02 33.84
C PHE A 125 -44.67 -10.27 34.98
N ASN A 126 -43.48 -10.79 34.66
CA ASN A 126 -42.34 -10.82 35.55
C ASN A 126 -41.49 -9.55 35.34
N LYS A 127 -41.27 -8.81 36.43
CA LYS A 127 -40.65 -7.47 36.40
C LYS A 127 -39.14 -7.46 36.20
N TRP A 128 -38.51 -8.63 36.02
CA TRP A 128 -37.05 -8.78 35.91
C TRP A 128 -36.62 -9.38 34.57
N VAL A 129 -37.56 -9.62 33.66
CA VAL A 129 -37.26 -10.25 32.37
C VAL A 129 -36.58 -9.26 31.41
N ASP A 130 -36.93 -7.98 31.46
CA ASP A 130 -36.21 -6.90 30.78
C ASP A 130 -34.75 -6.83 31.22
N GLU A 131 -34.51 -6.90 32.53
CA GLU A 131 -33.18 -6.92 33.14
C GLU A 131 -32.39 -8.20 32.80
N ALA A 132 -33.08 -9.33 32.58
CA ALA A 132 -32.46 -10.56 32.10
C ALA A 132 -32.02 -10.45 30.64
N TRP A 133 -32.84 -9.80 29.79
CA TRP A 133 -32.45 -9.49 28.42
C TRP A 133 -31.29 -8.50 28.36
N MET A 134 -31.29 -7.46 29.21
CA MET A 134 -30.13 -6.56 29.35
C MET A 134 -28.86 -7.30 29.73
N LEU A 135 -28.96 -8.27 30.65
CA LEU A 135 -27.82 -9.08 31.05
C LEU A 135 -27.28 -9.92 29.87
N ILE A 136 -28.15 -10.52 29.06
CA ILE A 136 -27.76 -11.26 27.85
C ILE A 136 -27.09 -10.33 26.84
N GLY A 137 -27.71 -9.18 26.55
CA GLY A 137 -27.20 -8.22 25.58
C GLY A 137 -25.82 -7.69 25.96
N LYS A 138 -25.62 -7.33 27.23
CA LYS A 138 -24.31 -6.92 27.75
C LYS A 138 -23.29 -8.05 27.69
N GLY A 139 -23.66 -9.27 28.07
CA GLY A 139 -22.77 -10.43 27.97
C GLY A 139 -22.29 -10.65 26.52
N ARG A 140 -23.21 -10.64 25.56
CA ARG A 140 -22.91 -10.72 24.12
C ARG A 140 -22.02 -9.57 23.65
N PHE A 141 -22.31 -8.35 24.11
CA PHE A 141 -21.52 -7.16 23.80
C PHE A 141 -20.06 -7.31 24.25
N TYR A 142 -19.82 -7.70 25.50
CA TYR A 142 -18.48 -7.93 26.02
C TYR A 142 -17.77 -9.14 25.40
N GLN A 143 -18.52 -10.07 24.79
CA GLN A 143 -17.97 -11.13 23.93
C GLN A 143 -17.65 -10.64 22.50
N HIS A 144 -17.87 -9.36 22.19
CA HIS A 144 -17.76 -8.77 20.85
C HIS A 144 -18.73 -9.40 19.83
N ASP A 145 -19.79 -10.05 20.29
CA ASP A 145 -20.91 -10.50 19.47
C ASP A 145 -21.94 -9.37 19.34
N PHE A 146 -21.48 -8.26 18.75
CA PHE A 146 -22.24 -7.01 18.66
C PHE A 146 -23.56 -7.18 17.90
N SER A 147 -23.60 -8.05 16.89
CA SER A 147 -24.82 -8.31 16.11
C SER A 147 -25.91 -8.95 16.98
N GLN A 148 -25.57 -9.92 17.82
CA GLN A 148 -26.53 -10.54 18.73
C GLN A 148 -26.86 -9.65 19.94
N ALA A 149 -25.89 -8.83 20.39
CA ALA A 149 -26.14 -7.81 21.40
C ALA A 149 -27.20 -6.80 20.91
N ILE A 150 -27.04 -6.25 19.70
CA ILE A 150 -28.00 -5.32 19.07
C ILE A 150 -29.38 -5.96 18.97
N GLN A 151 -29.49 -7.18 18.44
CA GLN A 151 -30.77 -7.90 18.37
C GLN A 151 -31.42 -8.06 19.74
N THR A 152 -30.63 -8.34 20.77
CA THR A 152 -31.11 -8.46 22.15
C THR A 152 -31.61 -7.11 22.68
N PHE A 153 -30.89 -6.02 22.45
CA PHE A 153 -31.31 -4.68 22.85
C PHE A 153 -32.57 -4.23 22.09
N ASP A 154 -32.73 -4.61 20.83
CA ASP A 154 -33.95 -4.37 20.05
C ASP A 154 -35.18 -5.06 20.65
N LEU A 155 -35.03 -6.26 21.19
CA LEU A 155 -36.10 -6.92 21.94
C LEU A 155 -36.49 -6.11 23.17
N VAL A 156 -35.51 -5.57 23.91
CA VAL A 156 -35.77 -4.72 25.08
C VAL A 156 -36.54 -3.46 24.67
N ILE A 157 -36.04 -2.76 23.64
CA ILE A 157 -36.66 -1.52 23.13
C ILE A 157 -38.08 -1.78 22.65
N ARG A 158 -38.32 -2.89 21.93
CA ARG A 158 -39.64 -3.23 21.36
C ARG A 158 -40.64 -3.70 22.42
N ASP A 159 -40.26 -4.66 23.26
CA ASP A 159 -41.20 -5.37 24.14
C ASP A 159 -41.32 -4.71 25.53
N PHE A 160 -40.35 -3.88 25.91
CA PHE A 160 -40.29 -3.18 27.19
C PHE A 160 -40.18 -1.65 27.05
N SER A 161 -40.70 -1.09 25.95
CA SER A 161 -40.76 0.36 25.66
C SER A 161 -41.47 1.22 26.73
N HIS A 162 -42.16 0.60 27.67
CA HIS A 162 -42.86 1.26 28.78
C HIS A 162 -42.04 1.29 30.07
N THR A 163 -40.83 0.71 30.06
CA THR A 163 -39.92 0.62 31.21
C THR A 163 -38.70 1.50 30.99
N PRO A 164 -38.06 2.02 32.05
CA PRO A 164 -36.83 2.80 31.92
C PRO A 164 -35.65 2.01 31.31
N THR A 165 -35.72 0.68 31.30
CA THR A 165 -34.71 -0.24 30.77
C THR A 165 -34.42 -0.01 29.28
N LEU A 166 -35.40 0.51 28.53
CA LEU A 166 -35.22 0.86 27.11
C LEU A 166 -34.09 1.87 26.89
N TYR A 167 -33.90 2.82 27.81
CA TYR A 167 -32.92 3.90 27.64
C TYR A 167 -31.52 3.35 27.79
N GLU A 168 -31.32 2.44 28.73
CA GLU A 168 -30.05 1.73 28.85
C GLU A 168 -29.81 0.85 27.62
N ALA A 169 -30.83 0.15 27.11
CA ALA A 169 -30.72 -0.64 25.88
C ALA A 169 -30.30 0.21 24.66
N LEU A 170 -30.83 1.43 24.53
CA LEU A 170 -30.43 2.37 23.46
C LEU A 170 -28.95 2.77 23.57
N LEU A 171 -28.44 3.02 24.78
CA LEU A 171 -27.02 3.35 24.98
C LEU A 171 -26.09 2.19 24.60
N TRP A 172 -26.43 0.96 25.03
CA TRP A 172 -25.63 -0.21 24.66
C TRP A 172 -25.77 -0.57 23.17
N LYS A 173 -26.93 -0.34 22.56
CA LYS A 173 -27.13 -0.47 21.12
C LYS A 173 -26.26 0.55 20.37
N ALA A 174 -26.22 1.80 20.82
CA ALA A 174 -25.37 2.84 20.24
C ALA A 174 -23.88 2.46 20.34
N ALA A 175 -23.42 2.04 21.53
CA ALA A 175 -22.07 1.53 21.73
C ALA A 175 -21.76 0.32 20.82
N SER A 176 -22.69 -0.62 20.66
CA SER A 176 -22.52 -1.78 19.77
C SER A 176 -22.34 -1.38 18.31
N PHE A 177 -23.08 -0.37 17.85
CA PHE A 177 -22.91 0.15 16.49
C PHE A 177 -21.58 0.90 16.34
N ALA A 178 -21.19 1.70 17.34
CA ALA A 178 -19.93 2.41 17.34
C ALA A 178 -18.72 1.46 17.28
N GLU A 179 -18.74 0.35 18.05
CA GLU A 179 -17.69 -0.70 17.97
C GLU A 179 -17.66 -1.41 16.62
N LYS A 180 -18.77 -1.45 15.88
CA LYS A 180 -18.82 -2.01 14.51
C LYS A 180 -18.40 -1.01 13.42
N GLY A 181 -18.12 0.24 13.76
CA GLY A 181 -17.87 1.32 12.80
C GLY A 181 -19.14 1.85 12.11
N ASP A 182 -20.35 1.44 12.54
CA ASP A 182 -21.62 1.96 12.00
C ASP A 182 -22.05 3.21 12.80
N TYR A 183 -21.32 4.31 12.58
CA TYR A 183 -21.52 5.55 13.33
C TYR A 183 -22.88 6.22 13.04
N ALA A 184 -23.47 5.98 11.86
CA ALA A 184 -24.80 6.49 11.52
C ALA A 184 -25.88 5.84 12.40
N SER A 185 -25.86 4.50 12.52
CA SER A 185 -26.80 3.79 13.40
C SER A 185 -26.56 4.09 14.88
N ALA A 186 -25.30 4.31 15.28
CA ALA A 186 -24.98 4.74 16.63
C ALA A 186 -25.61 6.10 16.96
N ARG A 187 -25.49 7.10 16.06
CA ARG A 187 -26.13 8.41 16.21
C ARG A 187 -27.65 8.32 16.29
N MET A 188 -28.29 7.55 15.40
CA MET A 188 -29.74 7.36 15.44
C MET A 188 -30.22 6.78 16.78
N ALA A 189 -29.47 5.85 17.38
CA ALA A 189 -29.82 5.30 18.70
C ALA A 189 -29.70 6.35 19.83
N LEU A 190 -28.70 7.23 19.77
CA LEU A 190 -28.54 8.35 20.72
C LEU A 190 -29.62 9.44 20.53
N GLU A 191 -29.97 9.78 19.28
CA GLU A 191 -31.07 10.70 18.99
C GLU A 191 -32.43 10.15 19.48
N THR A 192 -32.64 8.84 19.35
CA THR A 192 -33.82 8.17 19.90
C THR A 192 -33.85 8.26 21.43
N TYR A 193 -32.71 8.14 22.09
CA TYR A 193 -32.60 8.31 23.55
C TYR A 193 -33.04 9.73 23.97
N ASP A 194 -32.58 10.77 23.26
CA ASP A 194 -32.89 12.17 23.58
C ASP A 194 -34.35 12.54 23.28
N THR A 195 -34.87 12.14 22.13
CA THR A 195 -36.24 12.48 21.69
C THR A 195 -37.33 11.94 22.62
N TRP A 196 -37.09 10.82 23.31
CA TRP A 196 -38.10 10.21 24.19
C TRP A 196 -38.16 10.85 25.59
N GLY A 197 -37.22 11.74 25.93
CA GLY A 197 -37.32 12.78 26.97
C GLY A 197 -37.50 12.34 28.44
N SER A 198 -37.70 11.06 28.73
CA SER A 198 -37.99 10.54 30.09
C SER A 198 -36.90 9.59 30.61
N ALA A 199 -35.66 9.77 30.16
CA ALA A 199 -34.55 8.94 30.57
C ALA A 199 -34.20 9.15 32.06
N PRO A 200 -33.90 8.08 32.83
CA PRO A 200 -33.41 8.22 34.20
C PRO A 200 -32.15 9.09 34.29
N SER A 201 -32.14 10.07 35.20
CA SER A 201 -30.96 10.92 35.47
C SER A 201 -29.69 10.12 35.82
N SER A 202 -29.87 8.89 36.33
CA SER A 202 -28.79 7.94 36.57
C SER A 202 -27.98 7.55 35.33
N LEU A 203 -28.60 7.62 34.14
CA LEU A 203 -27.98 7.24 32.87
C LEU A 203 -27.30 8.41 32.18
N TYR A 204 -27.57 9.66 32.60
CA TYR A 204 -27.06 10.85 31.93
C TYR A 204 -25.54 10.87 31.78
N GLY A 205 -24.79 10.51 32.84
CA GLY A 205 -23.33 10.42 32.76
C GLY A 205 -22.84 9.33 31.80
N HIS A 206 -23.58 8.22 31.66
CA HIS A 206 -23.24 7.15 30.71
C HIS A 206 -23.59 7.54 29.28
N TYR A 207 -24.73 8.20 29.08
CA TYR A 207 -25.11 8.79 27.80
C TYR A 207 -24.03 9.73 27.28
N MET A 208 -23.60 10.69 28.09
CA MET A 208 -22.52 11.62 27.74
C MET A 208 -21.20 10.89 27.41
N ALA A 209 -20.87 9.81 28.11
CA ALA A 209 -19.69 9.01 27.83
C ALA A 209 -19.79 8.26 26.49
N VAL A 210 -20.96 7.68 26.16
CA VAL A 210 -21.18 7.02 24.85
C VAL A 210 -21.17 8.03 23.71
N SER A 211 -21.77 9.21 23.89
CA SER A 211 -21.71 10.29 22.90
C SER A 211 -20.27 10.77 22.66
N ALA A 212 -19.48 10.94 23.73
CA ALA A 212 -18.07 11.28 23.62
C ALA A 212 -17.27 10.19 22.90
N ASP A 213 -17.47 8.93 23.26
CA ASP A 213 -16.81 7.77 22.64
C ASP A 213 -17.07 7.71 21.13
N LEU A 214 -18.32 7.91 20.72
CA LEU A 214 -18.69 7.97 19.30
C LEU A 214 -17.97 9.11 18.57
N MET A 215 -17.94 10.32 19.15
CA MET A 215 -17.24 11.46 18.55
C MET A 215 -15.73 11.22 18.42
N LEU A 216 -15.11 10.58 19.41
CA LEU A 216 -13.69 10.23 19.35
C LEU A 216 -13.39 9.19 18.28
N LYS A 217 -14.26 8.17 18.11
CA LYS A 217 -14.15 7.18 17.02
C LYS A 217 -14.38 7.76 15.63
N GLU A 218 -15.14 8.85 15.53
CA GLU A 218 -15.28 9.67 14.31
C GLU A 218 -14.11 10.67 14.11
N SER A 219 -13.08 10.63 14.96
CA SER A 219 -11.97 11.60 14.99
C SER A 219 -12.39 13.07 15.20
N ARG A 220 -13.58 13.30 15.77
CA ARG A 220 -14.13 14.63 16.07
C ARG A 220 -13.76 15.06 17.49
N PHE A 221 -12.46 15.24 17.73
CA PHE A 221 -11.88 15.48 19.06
C PHE A 221 -12.48 16.70 19.77
N GLU A 222 -12.56 17.86 19.11
CA GLU A 222 -13.07 19.09 19.73
C GLU A 222 -14.57 18.99 20.08
N ALA A 223 -15.35 18.34 19.23
CA ALA A 223 -16.78 18.10 19.50
C ALA A 223 -17.00 17.18 20.71
N ALA A 224 -16.04 16.30 21.04
CA ALA A 224 -16.13 15.41 22.19
C ALA A 224 -15.94 16.12 23.54
N VAL A 225 -15.30 17.29 23.58
CA VAL A 225 -14.93 18.01 24.82
C VAL A 225 -16.13 18.30 25.73
N PRO A 226 -17.26 18.87 25.25
CA PRO A 226 -18.43 19.11 26.10
C PRO A 226 -19.03 17.82 26.67
N ALA A 227 -19.11 16.76 25.85
CA ALA A 227 -19.63 15.46 26.25
C ALA A 227 -18.73 14.80 27.31
N LEU A 228 -17.41 14.82 27.13
CA LEU A 228 -16.44 14.31 28.10
C LEU A 228 -16.52 15.07 29.44
N ARG A 229 -16.67 16.40 29.39
CA ARG A 229 -16.81 17.24 30.59
C ARG A 229 -18.05 16.84 31.40
N LEU A 230 -19.20 16.69 30.73
CA LEU A 230 -20.44 16.26 31.36
C LEU A 230 -20.36 14.79 31.84
N ALA A 231 -19.75 13.89 31.05
CA ALA A 231 -19.49 12.52 31.45
C ALA A 231 -18.67 12.47 32.75
N ALA A 232 -17.57 13.23 32.84
CA ALA A 232 -16.73 13.33 34.03
C ALA A 232 -17.43 13.98 35.24
N GLN A 233 -18.38 14.89 35.02
CA GLN A 233 -19.17 15.51 36.08
C GLN A 233 -20.21 14.54 36.66
N HIS A 234 -20.87 13.78 35.80
CA HIS A 234 -22.00 12.90 36.14
C HIS A 234 -21.62 11.41 36.26
N ALA A 235 -20.34 11.06 36.14
CA ALA A 235 -19.84 9.70 36.29
C ALA A 235 -20.15 9.12 37.69
N ARG A 236 -20.68 7.90 37.70
CA ARG A 236 -20.88 7.11 38.92
C ARG A 236 -19.65 6.27 39.22
N GLY A 237 -18.96 6.62 40.30
CA GLY A 237 -17.77 5.91 40.77
C GLY A 237 -16.46 6.60 40.44
N LYS A 238 -15.48 6.45 41.34
CA LYS A 238 -14.18 7.14 41.26
C LYS A 238 -13.41 6.80 39.99
N GLN A 239 -13.38 5.52 39.58
CA GLN A 239 -12.59 5.06 38.44
C GLN A 239 -13.06 5.65 37.11
N LYS A 240 -14.38 5.60 36.83
CA LYS A 240 -14.96 6.24 35.63
C LYS A 240 -14.68 7.74 35.60
N LYS A 241 -14.85 8.42 36.74
CA LYS A 241 -14.57 9.85 36.85
C LYS A 241 -13.09 10.18 36.59
N LEU A 242 -12.16 9.36 37.08
CA LEU A 242 -10.73 9.50 36.80
C LEU A 242 -10.45 9.33 35.30
N ARG A 243 -10.94 8.24 34.70
CA ARG A 243 -10.74 7.92 33.28
C ARG A 243 -11.27 9.03 32.37
N TYR A 244 -12.52 9.46 32.55
CA TYR A 244 -13.12 10.50 31.70
C TYR A 244 -12.43 11.86 31.85
N ARG A 245 -11.93 12.21 33.05
CA ARG A 245 -11.13 13.43 33.22
C ARG A 245 -9.76 13.35 32.58
N TYR A 246 -9.12 12.18 32.66
CA TYR A 246 -7.84 11.96 32.00
C TYR A 246 -8.00 12.08 30.48
N ILE A 247 -9.01 11.43 29.90
CA ILE A 247 -9.32 11.52 28.46
C ILE A 247 -9.67 12.96 28.08
N LEU A 248 -10.48 13.66 28.88
CA LEU A 248 -10.75 15.08 28.66
C LEU A 248 -9.46 15.91 28.60
N ALA A 249 -8.50 15.66 29.50
CA ALA A 249 -7.22 16.35 29.48
C ALA A 249 -6.39 16.03 28.22
N GLN A 250 -6.37 14.77 27.77
CA GLN A 250 -5.70 14.36 26.53
C GLN A 250 -6.33 15.00 25.29
N VAL A 251 -7.66 15.03 25.22
CA VAL A 251 -8.38 15.63 24.08
C VAL A 251 -8.17 17.14 24.06
N LEU A 252 -8.24 17.81 25.21
CA LEU A 252 -7.93 19.24 25.31
C LEU A 252 -6.50 19.56 24.87
N ALA A 253 -5.52 18.72 25.24
CA ALA A 253 -4.14 18.86 24.81
C ALA A 253 -4.02 18.71 23.28
N LEU A 254 -4.66 17.69 22.72
CA LEU A 254 -4.67 17.40 21.29
C LEU A 254 -5.30 18.53 20.46
N THR A 255 -6.31 19.21 21.00
CA THR A 255 -6.99 20.34 20.34
C THR A 255 -6.35 21.70 20.68
N GLY A 256 -5.10 21.74 21.17
CA GLY A 256 -4.37 22.98 21.44
C GLY A 256 -4.79 23.77 22.68
N GLN A 257 -5.67 23.23 23.54
CA GLN A 257 -6.18 23.89 24.75
C GLN A 257 -5.32 23.56 25.98
N ALA A 258 -4.01 23.83 25.90
CA ALA A 258 -2.99 23.40 26.85
C ALA A 258 -3.28 23.78 28.32
N GLN A 259 -3.70 25.02 28.58
CA GLN A 259 -4.03 25.47 29.94
C GLN A 259 -5.18 24.67 30.57
N GLN A 260 -6.26 24.43 29.80
CA GLN A 260 -7.41 23.65 30.26
C GLN A 260 -7.03 22.16 30.46
N ALA A 261 -6.18 21.62 29.58
CA ALA A 261 -5.66 20.27 29.71
C ALA A 261 -4.84 20.11 31.01
N GLY A 262 -3.94 21.04 31.30
CA GLY A 262 -3.17 21.08 32.55
C GLY A 262 -4.05 21.18 33.80
N ASP A 263 -5.12 21.96 33.75
CA ASP A 263 -6.12 22.04 34.83
C ASP A 263 -6.82 20.69 35.09
N GLU A 264 -7.23 19.99 34.03
CA GLU A 264 -7.88 18.68 34.16
C GLU A 264 -6.92 17.60 34.67
N TYR A 265 -5.66 17.58 34.21
CA TYR A 265 -4.64 16.69 34.80
C TYR A 265 -4.41 16.98 36.29
N ARG A 266 -4.36 18.26 36.70
CA ARG A 266 -4.28 18.62 38.13
C ARG A 266 -5.51 18.16 38.92
N LYS A 267 -6.71 18.23 38.34
CA LYS A 267 -7.93 17.67 38.96
C LYS A 267 -7.85 16.14 39.10
N VAL A 268 -7.32 15.43 38.11
CA VAL A 268 -7.04 13.98 38.18
C VAL A 268 -6.11 13.68 39.36
N LEU A 269 -5.00 14.41 39.49
CA LEU A 269 -4.03 14.20 40.58
C LEU A 269 -4.63 14.40 41.98
N ARG A 270 -5.47 15.43 42.16
CA ARG A 270 -6.18 15.68 43.44
C ARG A 270 -7.11 14.54 43.85
N MET A 271 -7.60 13.77 42.89
CA MET A 271 -8.46 12.61 43.14
C MET A 271 -7.68 11.36 43.59
N ARG A 272 -6.35 11.42 43.73
CA ARG A 272 -5.49 10.29 44.12
C ARG A 272 -5.71 9.08 43.20
N PRO A 273 -5.31 9.18 41.92
CA PRO A 273 -5.43 8.08 40.96
C PRO A 273 -4.41 6.97 41.26
N PRO A 274 -4.52 5.78 40.61
CA PRO A 274 -3.46 4.77 40.62
C PRO A 274 -2.12 5.37 40.20
N TYR A 275 -1.02 4.76 40.65
CA TYR A 275 0.33 5.31 40.50
C TYR A 275 0.68 5.65 39.05
N GLU A 276 0.41 4.72 38.13
CA GLU A 276 0.71 4.88 36.69
C GLU A 276 -0.03 6.07 36.06
N MET A 277 -1.34 6.22 36.33
CA MET A 277 -2.10 7.39 35.89
C MET A 277 -1.58 8.67 36.55
N ALA A 278 -1.16 8.61 37.82
CA ALA A 278 -0.63 9.76 38.53
C ALA A 278 0.69 10.26 37.93
N ILE A 279 1.62 9.35 37.61
CA ILE A 279 2.90 9.75 37.01
C ILE A 279 2.69 10.30 35.59
N ASN A 280 1.89 9.63 34.75
CA ASN A 280 1.60 10.12 33.40
C ASN A 280 0.85 11.46 33.41
N ALA A 281 -0.10 11.68 34.33
CA ALA A 281 -0.76 12.98 34.48
C ALA A 281 0.22 14.08 34.92
N ARG A 282 1.21 13.77 35.78
CA ARG A 282 2.25 14.75 36.16
C ARG A 282 3.16 15.09 34.99
N ILE A 283 3.61 14.07 34.25
CA ILE A 283 4.43 14.24 33.05
C ILE A 283 3.68 15.12 32.05
N ALA A 284 2.48 14.71 31.64
CA ALA A 284 1.66 15.45 30.67
C ALA A 284 1.35 16.88 31.13
N ALA A 285 1.01 17.10 32.41
CA ALA A 285 0.78 18.44 32.92
C ALA A 285 2.03 19.33 32.89
N ALA A 286 3.22 18.76 33.08
CA ALA A 286 4.48 19.50 33.00
C ALA A 286 4.87 19.80 31.54
N SER A 287 4.66 18.86 30.62
CA SER A 287 5.01 19.00 29.19
C SER A 287 4.11 19.98 28.44
N LEU A 288 2.88 20.20 28.90
CA LEU A 288 1.91 21.07 28.23
C LEU A 288 2.27 22.56 28.23
N GLY A 289 3.37 22.94 28.88
CA GLY A 289 3.76 24.34 28.99
C GLY A 289 2.77 25.16 29.84
N GLY A 290 3.24 26.31 30.29
CA GLY A 290 2.50 27.23 31.15
C GLY A 290 3.45 28.32 31.64
N ASP A 291 2.95 29.24 32.47
CA ASP A 291 3.69 30.45 32.90
C ASP A 291 5.03 30.19 33.61
N ASN A 292 5.42 28.94 33.86
CA ASN A 292 6.66 28.59 34.58
C ASN A 292 7.34 27.28 34.10
N PRO A 293 8.00 27.29 32.92
CA PRO A 293 8.70 26.12 32.39
C PRO A 293 9.87 25.66 33.28
N GLU A 294 10.52 26.58 34.00
CA GLU A 294 11.60 26.25 34.94
C GLU A 294 11.12 25.37 36.10
N GLN A 295 9.94 25.68 36.65
CA GLN A 295 9.34 24.87 37.71
C GLN A 295 8.96 23.48 37.18
N ASN A 296 8.42 23.40 35.96
CA ASN A 296 8.09 22.12 35.33
C ASN A 296 9.34 21.24 35.13
N LEU A 297 10.46 21.80 34.68
CA LEU A 297 11.72 21.08 34.56
C LEU A 297 12.28 20.63 35.92
N LYS A 298 12.15 21.45 36.97
CA LYS A 298 12.52 21.04 38.35
C LYS A 298 11.67 19.88 38.84
N ASP A 299 10.37 19.89 38.51
CA ASP A 299 9.45 18.83 38.90
C ASP A 299 9.71 17.53 38.13
N LEU A 300 9.96 17.59 36.82
CA LEU A 300 10.36 16.44 36.01
C LEU A 300 11.71 15.87 36.45
N ASN A 301 12.71 16.72 36.73
CA ASN A 301 13.99 16.28 37.30
C ASN A 301 13.82 15.54 38.63
N ARG A 302 12.92 16.02 39.50
CA ARG A 302 12.61 15.35 40.77
C ARG A 302 11.98 13.97 40.53
N LEU A 303 11.11 13.85 39.53
CA LEU A 303 10.53 12.57 39.12
C LEU A 303 11.60 11.63 38.54
N ALA A 304 12.52 12.14 37.71
CA ALA A 304 13.61 11.36 37.14
C ALA A 304 14.58 10.79 38.20
N ARG A 305 14.77 11.49 39.32
CA ARG A 305 15.64 11.05 40.43
C ARG A 305 14.97 10.03 41.35
N ASP A 306 13.65 9.86 41.30
CA ASP A 306 12.95 8.88 42.13
C ASP A 306 13.10 7.48 41.54
N LYS A 307 13.71 6.56 42.32
CA LYS A 307 13.93 5.16 41.94
C LYS A 307 12.65 4.41 41.55
N LYS A 308 11.47 4.89 41.97
CA LYS A 308 10.17 4.30 41.58
C LYS A 308 9.78 4.59 40.13
N ASN A 309 10.44 5.56 39.48
CA ASN A 309 10.13 6.01 38.13
C ASN A 309 11.09 5.48 37.05
N VAL A 310 11.92 4.49 37.37
CA VAL A 310 12.90 3.92 36.42
C VAL A 310 12.25 3.49 35.10
N GLU A 311 11.04 2.93 35.16
CA GLU A 311 10.25 2.50 33.99
C GLU A 311 9.63 3.65 33.17
N PHE A 312 9.72 4.91 33.63
CA PHE A 312 9.16 6.09 32.97
C PHE A 312 10.22 7.13 32.60
N LEU A 313 11.51 6.83 32.78
CA LEU A 313 12.59 7.79 32.55
C LEU A 313 12.65 8.26 31.11
N ASP A 314 12.40 7.36 30.16
CA ASP A 314 12.27 7.68 28.73
C ASP A 314 11.27 8.82 28.50
N ARG A 315 10.04 8.68 28.99
CA ARG A 315 8.96 9.65 28.85
C ARG A 315 9.22 10.95 29.62
N ILE A 316 9.88 10.86 30.79
CA ILE A 316 10.25 12.03 31.59
C ILE A 316 11.29 12.87 30.83
N TYR A 317 12.37 12.26 30.34
CA TYR A 317 13.40 12.98 29.58
C TYR A 317 12.88 13.51 28.25
N TYR A 318 12.06 12.74 27.53
CA TYR A 318 11.39 13.25 26.32
C TYR A 318 10.55 14.49 26.62
N SER A 319 9.83 14.49 27.74
CA SER A 319 9.03 15.64 28.17
C SER A 319 9.88 16.85 28.56
N MET A 320 11.06 16.63 29.14
CA MET A 320 12.02 17.70 29.41
C MET A 320 12.52 18.31 28.10
N ALA A 321 12.84 17.49 27.10
CA ALA A 321 13.24 17.96 25.78
C ALA A 321 12.16 18.84 25.11
N LEU A 322 10.87 18.46 25.22
CA LEU A 322 9.78 19.28 24.70
C LEU A 322 9.71 20.67 25.38
N ILE A 323 9.98 20.74 26.68
CA ILE A 323 10.02 22.02 27.42
C ILE A 323 11.24 22.84 27.01
N ASP A 324 12.39 22.20 26.79
CA ASP A 324 13.60 22.90 26.33
C ASP A 324 13.42 23.47 24.92
N LEU A 325 12.74 22.74 24.02
CA LEU A 325 12.34 23.26 22.71
C LEU A 325 11.39 24.45 22.80
N GLN A 326 10.43 24.45 23.74
CA GLN A 326 9.57 25.63 23.98
C GLN A 326 10.36 26.86 24.45
N ARG A 327 11.58 26.67 24.95
CA ARG A 327 12.48 27.72 25.43
C ARG A 327 13.58 28.06 24.43
N ASP A 328 13.50 27.53 23.21
CA ASP A 328 14.55 27.63 22.18
C ASP A 328 15.93 27.10 22.63
N ASP A 329 15.97 26.20 23.64
CA ASP A 329 17.19 25.55 24.12
C ASP A 329 17.34 24.15 23.50
N GLU A 330 17.61 24.10 22.20
CA GLU A 330 17.68 22.82 21.49
C GLU A 330 18.93 21.99 21.90
N ALA A 331 19.95 22.62 22.51
CA ALA A 331 21.12 21.90 23.01
C ALA A 331 20.72 20.99 24.18
N SER A 332 20.06 21.56 25.20
CA SER A 332 19.49 20.78 26.31
C SER A 332 18.43 19.79 25.81
N ALA A 333 17.64 20.16 24.80
CA ALA A 333 16.66 19.25 24.21
C ALA A 333 17.33 18.01 23.62
N LEU A 334 18.40 18.16 22.84
CA LEU A 334 19.14 17.04 22.25
C LEU A 334 19.75 16.12 23.33
N GLU A 335 20.30 16.69 24.41
CA GLU A 335 20.80 15.91 25.56
C GLU A 335 19.68 15.09 26.21
N HIS A 336 18.52 15.69 26.46
CA HIS A 336 17.38 14.99 27.02
C HIS A 336 16.78 13.95 26.07
N LEU A 337 16.77 14.19 24.75
CA LEU A 337 16.35 13.19 23.76
C LEU A 337 17.31 12.00 23.71
N GLU A 338 18.61 12.24 23.81
CA GLU A 338 19.61 11.18 23.93
C GLU A 338 19.34 10.34 25.19
N MET A 339 19.14 10.99 26.34
CA MET A 339 18.81 10.31 27.59
C MET A 339 17.50 9.52 27.50
N SER A 340 16.48 10.08 26.86
CA SER A 340 15.21 9.39 26.58
C SER A 340 15.41 8.12 25.76
N SER A 341 16.15 8.23 24.64
CA SER A 341 16.40 7.10 23.74
C SER A 341 17.25 6.00 24.38
N ARG A 342 18.24 6.37 25.22
CA ARG A 342 19.14 5.44 25.91
C ARG A 342 18.43 4.68 27.04
N LEU A 343 17.54 5.35 27.77
CA LEU A 343 16.84 4.77 28.91
C LEU A 343 15.55 4.03 28.50
N SER A 344 15.10 4.18 27.25
CA SER A 344 14.03 3.36 26.69
C SER A 344 14.50 1.93 26.44
N ARG A 345 14.18 1.01 27.35
CA ARG A 345 14.55 -0.42 27.27
C ARG A 345 13.49 -1.30 26.60
N ASN A 346 12.22 -1.03 26.89
CA ASN A 346 11.07 -1.83 26.45
C ASN A 346 9.98 -0.98 25.78
N ASN A 347 10.34 0.20 25.26
CA ASN A 347 9.41 1.18 24.70
C ASN A 347 9.96 1.72 23.37
N ASP A 348 10.01 0.84 22.37
CA ASP A 348 10.56 1.15 21.04
C ASP A 348 9.89 2.37 20.42
N LYS A 349 8.56 2.51 20.60
CA LYS A 349 7.84 3.71 20.13
C LYS A 349 8.42 5.00 20.70
N GLN A 350 8.62 5.09 22.02
CA GLN A 350 9.21 6.28 22.64
C GLN A 350 10.66 6.53 22.17
N LYS A 351 11.40 5.45 21.92
CA LYS A 351 12.76 5.54 21.39
C LYS A 351 12.75 6.10 19.97
N GLY A 352 11.86 5.60 19.10
CA GLY A 352 11.62 6.10 17.75
C GLY A 352 11.19 7.57 17.74
N LEU A 353 10.27 7.97 18.64
CA LEU A 353 9.86 9.37 18.79
C LEU A 353 11.01 10.30 19.22
N SER A 354 11.92 9.80 20.07
CA SER A 354 13.08 10.58 20.51
C SER A 354 14.04 10.83 19.35
N PHE A 355 14.33 9.79 18.57
CA PHE A 355 15.16 9.92 17.37
C PHE A 355 14.52 10.78 16.29
N LEU A 356 13.21 10.65 16.08
CA LEU A 356 12.48 11.49 15.12
C LEU A 356 12.63 12.97 15.49
N MET A 357 12.40 13.32 16.75
CA MET A 357 12.57 14.70 17.23
C MET A 357 14.02 15.18 17.11
N SER A 358 15.01 14.35 17.44
CA SER A 358 16.42 14.70 17.20
C SER A 358 16.69 14.98 15.72
N GLY A 359 16.15 14.14 14.83
CA GLY A 359 16.28 14.30 13.39
C GLY A 359 15.63 15.60 12.89
N ASP A 360 14.47 15.96 13.43
CA ASP A 360 13.78 17.21 13.10
C ASP A 360 14.60 18.44 13.53
N ILE A 361 15.17 18.43 14.74
CA ILE A 361 16.07 19.50 15.21
C ILE A 361 17.28 19.65 14.26
N TYR A 362 17.94 18.54 13.92
CA TYR A 362 19.09 18.58 13.02
C TYR A 362 18.72 19.04 11.61
N PHE A 363 17.58 18.58 11.08
CA PHE A 363 17.09 18.97 9.77
C PHE A 363 16.79 20.48 9.70
N ASN A 364 16.21 21.04 10.77
CA ASN A 364 15.93 22.47 10.88
C ASN A 364 17.19 23.31 11.08
N ARG A 365 18.29 22.73 11.57
CA ARG A 365 19.64 23.34 11.67
C ARG A 365 20.52 23.09 10.45
N PRO A 366 19.90 22.82 9.30
CA PRO A 366 20.48 22.07 8.18
C PRO A 366 21.69 21.16 8.38
N GLN A 367 21.71 20.43 9.48
CA GLN A 367 22.71 19.41 9.75
C GLN A 367 22.18 18.08 9.19
N TYR A 368 22.24 17.92 7.87
CA TYR A 368 21.58 16.80 7.19
C TYR A 368 22.15 15.43 7.52
N ARG A 369 23.47 15.31 7.74
CA ARG A 369 24.11 14.05 8.12
C ARG A 369 23.58 13.50 9.47
N PRO A 370 23.61 14.26 10.59
CA PRO A 370 23.01 13.78 11.84
C PRO A 370 21.48 13.68 11.76
N ALA A 371 20.80 14.51 10.96
CA ALA A 371 19.36 14.35 10.72
C ALA A 371 19.03 13.01 10.07
N PHE A 372 19.76 12.63 9.00
CA PHE A 372 19.63 11.36 8.31
C PHE A 372 19.85 10.18 9.26
N MET A 373 20.93 10.20 10.06
CA MET A 373 21.21 9.13 11.03
C MET A 373 20.13 8.99 12.11
N ALA A 374 19.60 10.11 12.59
CA ALA A 374 18.53 10.11 13.56
C ALA A 374 17.22 9.58 12.95
N TYR A 375 16.89 9.97 11.71
CA TYR A 375 15.75 9.42 10.99
C TYR A 375 15.88 7.94 10.67
N ASP A 376 17.07 7.45 10.28
CA ASP A 376 17.34 6.03 10.08
C ASP A 376 17.05 5.24 11.37
N SER A 377 17.57 5.73 12.50
CA SER A 377 17.27 5.15 13.81
C SER A 377 15.78 5.21 14.16
N ALA A 378 15.10 6.33 13.87
CA ALA A 378 13.66 6.45 14.11
C ALA A 378 12.86 5.44 13.28
N MET A 379 13.22 5.19 12.01
CA MET A 379 12.59 4.18 11.15
C MET A 379 12.72 2.76 11.71
N VAL A 380 13.82 2.45 12.40
CA VAL A 380 14.03 1.14 13.04
C VAL A 380 13.09 0.93 14.23
N TYR A 381 12.90 1.95 15.07
CA TYR A 381 12.17 1.81 16.34
C TYR A 381 10.69 2.20 16.28
N LEU A 382 10.27 2.98 15.28
CA LEU A 382 8.86 3.29 15.09
C LEU A 382 8.08 2.04 14.65
N PRO A 383 6.90 1.76 15.23
CA PRO A 383 6.09 0.59 14.88
C PRO A 383 5.69 0.57 13.41
N GLU A 384 5.52 -0.64 12.86
CA GLU A 384 4.92 -0.81 11.54
C GLU A 384 3.46 -0.32 11.52
N GLY A 385 3.09 0.38 10.44
CA GLY A 385 1.76 0.99 10.30
C GLY A 385 1.55 2.29 11.09
N ASP A 386 2.56 2.80 11.80
CA ASP A 386 2.49 4.13 12.42
C ASP A 386 2.59 5.23 11.34
N GLU A 387 1.64 6.16 11.34
CA GLU A 387 1.58 7.26 10.35
C GLU A 387 2.86 8.10 10.33
N LEU A 388 3.51 8.27 11.50
CA LEU A 388 4.78 9.00 11.61
C LEU A 388 5.89 8.30 10.82
N LYS A 389 5.92 6.97 10.86
CA LYS A 389 6.90 6.18 10.10
C LYS A 389 6.64 6.33 8.60
N THR A 390 5.38 6.27 8.16
CA THR A 390 5.01 6.42 6.75
C THR A 390 5.45 7.79 6.19
N ALA A 391 5.21 8.86 6.95
CA ALA A 391 5.68 10.20 6.57
C ALA A 391 7.22 10.30 6.54
N LEU A 392 7.90 9.61 7.47
CA LEU A 392 9.35 9.64 7.59
C LEU A 392 10.08 8.97 6.42
N VAL A 393 9.53 7.91 5.82
CA VAL A 393 10.20 7.15 4.74
C VAL A 393 10.61 8.07 3.57
N GLN A 394 9.70 8.92 3.10
CA GLN A 394 9.95 9.82 1.97
C GLN A 394 11.01 10.88 2.32
N LYS A 395 10.93 11.45 3.54
CA LYS A 395 11.89 12.42 4.05
C LYS A 395 13.28 11.78 4.14
N HIS A 396 13.39 10.59 4.73
CA HIS A 396 14.65 9.85 4.84
C HIS A 396 15.26 9.50 3.48
N ALA A 397 14.46 9.03 2.52
CA ALA A 397 14.95 8.72 1.17
C ALA A 397 15.52 9.95 0.45
N SER A 398 14.87 11.11 0.61
CA SER A 398 15.33 12.38 0.05
C SER A 398 16.61 12.87 0.72
N LEU A 399 16.69 12.78 2.06
CA LEU A 399 17.91 13.10 2.80
C LEU A 399 19.07 12.18 2.45
N LYS A 400 18.83 10.89 2.16
CA LYS A 400 19.89 9.95 1.78
C LYS A 400 20.67 10.48 0.57
N ILE A 401 19.94 10.81 -0.51
CA ILE A 401 20.54 11.33 -1.74
C ILE A 401 21.26 12.65 -1.47
N LEU A 402 20.66 13.54 -0.65
CA LEU A 402 21.29 14.80 -0.30
C LEU A 402 22.61 14.59 0.46
N VAL A 403 22.61 13.73 1.49
CA VAL A 403 23.78 13.45 2.31
C VAL A 403 24.88 12.78 1.50
N GLU A 404 24.55 11.83 0.61
CA GLU A 404 25.52 11.20 -0.28
C GLU A 404 26.24 12.24 -1.17
N ASN A 405 25.52 13.21 -1.73
CA ASN A 405 26.14 14.26 -2.55
C ASN A 405 26.93 15.28 -1.70
N ILE A 406 26.43 15.65 -0.51
CA ILE A 406 27.19 16.47 0.44
C ILE A 406 28.52 15.79 0.80
N GLU A 407 28.49 14.48 1.06
CA GLU A 407 29.67 13.68 1.37
C GLU A 407 30.67 13.65 0.22
N VAL A 408 30.21 13.56 -1.03
CA VAL A 408 31.07 13.67 -2.21
C VAL A 408 31.76 15.03 -2.26
N VAL A 409 31.00 16.13 -2.15
CA VAL A 409 31.58 17.49 -2.18
C VAL A 409 32.58 17.69 -1.04
N GLU A 410 32.21 17.39 0.20
CA GLU A 410 33.08 17.53 1.38
C GLU A 410 34.36 16.69 1.26
N ARG A 411 34.24 15.45 0.78
CA ARG A 411 35.38 14.55 0.59
C ARG A 411 36.31 15.07 -0.48
N GLU A 412 35.79 15.40 -1.66
CA GLU A 412 36.61 15.87 -2.77
C GLU A 412 37.27 17.22 -2.44
N ASP A 413 36.54 18.16 -1.81
CA ASP A 413 37.12 19.43 -1.32
C ASP A 413 38.27 19.17 -0.33
N SER A 414 38.10 18.21 0.59
CA SER A 414 39.14 17.83 1.55
C SER A 414 40.36 17.20 0.86
N LEU A 415 40.13 16.34 -0.13
CA LEU A 415 41.20 15.69 -0.90
C LEU A 415 41.96 16.70 -1.76
N GLN A 416 41.27 17.64 -2.42
CA GLN A 416 41.90 18.72 -3.17
C GLN A 416 42.64 19.71 -2.26
N ALA A 417 42.10 20.02 -1.08
CA ALA A 417 42.80 20.82 -0.09
C ALA A 417 44.11 20.16 0.33
N LEU A 418 44.09 18.84 0.63
CA LEU A 418 45.31 18.06 0.88
C LEU A 418 46.24 18.07 -0.34
N ALA A 419 45.72 17.92 -1.55
CA ALA A 419 46.47 17.96 -2.81
C ALA A 419 47.31 19.24 -2.96
N SER A 420 46.72 20.37 -2.59
CA SER A 420 47.30 21.72 -2.70
C SER A 420 48.37 22.05 -1.66
N MET A 421 48.45 21.30 -0.55
CA MET A 421 49.39 21.58 0.53
C MET A 421 50.84 21.23 0.15
N PRO A 422 51.86 21.94 0.66
CA PRO A 422 53.24 21.44 0.61
C PRO A 422 53.36 20.06 1.25
N GLU A 423 54.22 19.19 0.71
CA GLU A 423 54.36 17.78 1.13
C GLU A 423 54.52 17.63 2.65
N ALA A 424 55.40 18.42 3.27
CA ALA A 424 55.62 18.37 4.72
C ALA A 424 54.36 18.72 5.53
N ALA A 425 53.59 19.73 5.10
CA ALA A 425 52.36 20.13 5.78
C ALA A 425 51.26 19.07 5.62
N ARG A 426 51.14 18.49 4.43
CA ARG A 426 50.21 17.40 4.12
C ARG A 426 50.48 16.16 4.97
N MET A 427 51.73 15.74 5.09
CA MET A 427 52.12 14.61 5.94
C MET A 427 51.79 14.87 7.41
N ALA A 428 51.99 16.10 7.91
CA ALA A 428 51.63 16.46 9.27
C ALA A 428 50.11 16.39 9.54
N VAL A 429 49.28 16.78 8.55
CA VAL A 429 47.81 16.63 8.66
C VAL A 429 47.42 15.15 8.70
N ILE A 430 48.00 14.33 7.83
CA ILE A 430 47.75 12.87 7.80
C ILE A 430 48.14 12.22 9.13
N ASP A 431 49.33 12.53 9.66
CA ASP A 431 49.78 12.03 10.96
C ASP A 431 48.82 12.41 12.09
N LYS A 432 48.30 13.64 12.05
CA LYS A 432 47.31 14.11 13.02
C LYS A 432 45.99 13.34 12.90
N MET A 433 45.52 13.03 11.69
CA MET A 433 44.33 12.21 11.47
C MET A 433 44.51 10.79 12.01
N ILE A 434 45.66 10.18 11.75
CA ILE A 434 46.00 8.84 12.27
C ILE A 434 46.01 8.84 13.80
N ALA A 435 46.66 9.85 14.42
CA ALA A 435 46.71 9.97 15.87
C ALA A 435 45.32 10.20 16.50
N ALA A 436 44.49 11.04 15.87
CA ALA A 436 43.12 11.30 16.34
C ALA A 436 42.24 10.04 16.28
N GLU A 437 42.33 9.27 15.20
CA GLU A 437 41.56 8.02 15.08
C GLU A 437 42.02 6.96 16.08
N GLN A 438 43.34 6.83 16.28
CA GLN A 438 43.89 5.95 17.31
C GLN A 438 43.42 6.35 18.71
N GLN A 439 43.29 7.65 18.98
CA GLN A 439 42.76 8.15 20.26
C GLN A 439 41.28 7.85 20.40
N ARG A 440 40.47 8.08 19.35
CA ARG A 440 39.04 7.76 19.33
C ARG A 440 38.78 6.27 19.62
N LEU A 441 39.53 5.38 18.97
CA LEU A 441 39.42 3.94 19.19
C LEU A 441 39.78 3.53 20.64
N LYS A 442 40.77 4.20 21.26
CA LYS A 442 41.09 3.99 22.67
C LYS A 442 39.96 4.43 23.59
N GLU A 443 39.42 5.62 23.37
CA GLU A 443 38.31 6.17 24.18
C GLU A 443 37.03 5.34 24.02
N GLU A 444 36.70 4.87 22.81
CA GLU A 444 35.58 3.95 22.59
C GLU A 444 35.78 2.62 23.30
N ALA A 445 36.99 2.06 23.27
CA ALA A 445 37.31 0.83 24.00
C ALA A 445 37.17 1.04 25.53
N GLU A 446 37.63 2.18 26.05
CA GLU A 446 37.46 2.55 27.46
C GLU A 446 36.00 2.79 27.85
N ARG A 447 35.20 3.44 26.98
CA ARG A 447 33.75 3.62 27.20
C ARG A 447 33.01 2.29 27.20
N GLN A 448 33.29 1.41 26.24
CA GLN A 448 32.71 0.07 26.21
C GLN A 448 33.10 -0.74 27.44
N GLN A 449 34.35 -0.61 27.90
CA GLN A 449 34.81 -1.26 29.12
C GLN A 449 34.12 -0.70 30.38
N ASN A 450 33.94 0.62 30.47
CA ASN A 450 33.25 1.27 31.59
C ASN A 450 31.73 0.99 31.59
N GLU A 451 31.09 0.90 30.43
CA GLU A 451 29.67 0.57 30.30
C GLU A 451 29.40 -0.91 30.65
N PHE A 452 30.37 -1.79 30.39
CA PHE A 452 30.36 -3.18 30.84
C PHE A 452 30.61 -3.31 32.36
N LEU A 453 31.50 -2.49 32.95
CA LEU A 453 31.78 -2.47 34.39
C LEU A 453 30.64 -1.85 35.24
N GLY A 454 29.82 -0.98 34.65
CA GLY A 454 28.60 -0.44 35.28
C GLY A 454 27.41 -1.41 35.28
N TYR A 455 27.52 -2.53 34.55
CA TYR A 455 26.53 -3.60 34.53
C TYR A 455 26.85 -4.62 35.64
N ASP A 456 26.52 -4.29 36.89
CA ASP A 456 26.57 -5.27 37.99
C ASP A 456 25.36 -6.23 37.89
N PRO A 457 25.54 -7.48 37.44
CA PRO A 457 24.44 -8.43 37.29
C PRO A 457 23.84 -8.84 38.65
N TYR A 458 24.55 -8.56 39.76
CA TYR A 458 24.14 -8.94 41.10
C TYR A 458 23.14 -7.96 41.74
N LEU A 459 22.99 -6.73 41.22
CA LEU A 459 22.00 -5.76 41.72
C LEU A 459 20.58 -5.98 41.18
N THR A 460 20.41 -6.72 40.09
CA THR A 460 19.10 -7.07 39.50
C THR A 460 18.50 -8.40 40.00
N GLN A 461 19.18 -9.13 40.88
CA GLN A 461 18.72 -10.43 41.38
C GLN A 461 18.43 -10.43 42.89
N GLY A 462 17.85 -9.34 43.40
CA GLY A 462 17.41 -9.23 44.78
C GLY A 462 15.94 -9.61 45.00
N SER A 463 15.38 -10.61 44.30
CA SER A 463 14.00 -11.06 44.60
C SER A 463 13.61 -12.40 43.95
N SER A 464 14.45 -13.43 44.00
CA SER A 464 14.00 -14.81 43.72
C SER A 464 15.08 -15.80 44.17
N MET A 465 15.15 -16.07 45.47
CA MET A 465 15.93 -17.19 45.98
C MET A 465 15.08 -17.94 46.99
N ASN A 466 14.07 -18.65 46.48
CA ASN A 466 13.45 -19.74 47.21
C ASN A 466 12.74 -20.68 46.22
N GLN A 467 13.50 -21.57 45.58
CA GLN A 467 13.09 -22.97 45.37
C GLN A 467 14.17 -23.80 44.68
N SER A 468 14.43 -24.94 45.31
CA SER A 468 14.82 -26.22 44.73
C SER A 468 16.19 -26.32 44.05
N ARG A 469 17.14 -26.83 44.82
CA ARG A 469 18.26 -27.64 44.32
C ARG A 469 17.66 -28.86 43.61
N ASP A 470 17.76 -28.87 42.29
CA ASP A 470 17.68 -30.09 41.50
C ASP A 470 18.81 -30.13 40.46
N ALA A 471 19.28 -31.36 40.26
CA ALA A 471 20.52 -31.74 39.62
C ALA A 471 20.73 -31.19 38.20
N ALA A 472 21.99 -30.86 37.91
CA ALA A 472 22.64 -30.77 36.60
C ALA A 472 21.71 -30.65 35.37
N LYS A 473 21.05 -29.49 35.22
CA LYS A 473 20.40 -29.13 33.95
C LYS A 473 21.49 -28.80 32.92
N TRP A 474 21.35 -29.35 31.71
CA TRP A 474 22.20 -29.11 30.54
C TRP A 474 22.51 -27.61 30.38
N TYR A 475 23.73 -27.29 29.94
CA TYR A 475 24.33 -25.93 29.94
C TYR A 475 23.37 -24.79 29.51
N PHE A 476 22.54 -25.02 28.49
CA PHE A 476 21.61 -24.03 27.93
C PHE A 476 20.28 -23.87 28.70
N TYR A 477 20.05 -24.60 29.79
CA TYR A 477 18.87 -24.44 30.65
C TYR A 477 19.21 -23.79 31.99
N ASN A 478 20.48 -23.44 32.21
CA ASN A 478 20.92 -22.68 33.37
C ASN A 478 21.16 -21.23 32.94
N SER A 479 20.27 -20.31 33.35
CA SER A 479 20.30 -18.90 32.92
C SER A 479 21.59 -18.18 33.30
N SER A 480 22.22 -18.53 34.42
CA SER A 480 23.50 -17.94 34.84
C SER A 480 24.66 -18.44 33.97
N THR A 481 24.71 -19.73 33.63
CA THR A 481 25.73 -20.26 32.71
C THR A 481 25.53 -19.75 31.28
N LEU A 482 24.28 -19.53 30.86
CA LEU A 482 23.95 -18.97 29.54
C LEU A 482 24.38 -17.51 29.42
N THR A 483 24.22 -16.74 30.49
CA THR A 483 24.67 -15.33 30.55
C THR A 483 26.19 -15.26 30.59
N LEU A 484 26.85 -16.12 31.39
CA LEU A 484 28.31 -16.24 31.40
C LEU A 484 28.86 -16.70 30.04
N GLY A 485 28.19 -17.66 29.40
CA GLY A 485 28.52 -18.17 28.08
C GLY A 485 28.37 -17.14 26.98
N LYS A 486 27.31 -16.33 27.04
CA LYS A 486 27.12 -15.18 26.15
C LYS A 486 28.23 -14.15 26.34
N ALA A 487 28.59 -13.84 27.59
CA ALA A 487 29.69 -12.91 27.87
C ALA A 487 31.05 -13.45 27.39
N GLU A 488 31.35 -14.73 27.61
CA GLU A 488 32.54 -15.41 27.08
C GLU A 488 32.55 -15.45 25.55
N PHE A 489 31.39 -15.67 24.93
CA PHE A 489 31.23 -15.66 23.49
C PHE A 489 31.46 -14.26 22.90
N GLU A 490 30.87 -13.22 23.49
CA GLU A 490 31.10 -11.82 23.10
C GLU A 490 32.54 -11.38 23.39
N ARG A 491 33.17 -11.89 24.46
CA ARG A 491 34.60 -11.67 24.74
C ARG A 491 35.51 -12.29 23.68
N LYS A 492 35.21 -13.52 23.25
CA LYS A 492 36.03 -14.27 22.31
C LYS A 492 35.74 -13.92 20.85
N TRP A 493 34.51 -13.54 20.54
CA TRP A 493 34.04 -13.36 19.18
C TRP A 493 33.37 -12.01 18.91
N GLY A 494 33.07 -11.17 19.91
CA GLY A 494 32.29 -9.94 19.73
C GLY A 494 30.78 -10.20 19.58
N LYS A 495 30.00 -9.14 19.38
CA LYS A 495 28.56 -9.25 19.04
C LYS A 495 28.43 -9.76 17.60
N ARG A 496 28.10 -11.04 17.43
CA ARG A 496 27.89 -11.67 16.11
C ARG A 496 26.41 -11.69 15.76
N LYS A 497 26.10 -11.38 14.49
CA LYS A 497 24.78 -11.56 13.91
C LYS A 497 24.47 -13.07 13.83
N LEU A 498 23.21 -13.44 13.97
CA LEU A 498 22.78 -14.84 13.79
C LEU A 498 22.68 -15.11 12.29
N GLU A 499 23.74 -15.67 11.71
CA GLU A 499 23.87 -15.96 10.28
C GLU A 499 24.88 -17.10 10.05
N ASP A 500 24.82 -17.75 8.88
CA ASP A 500 25.76 -18.80 8.53
C ASP A 500 27.19 -18.26 8.43
N ASN A 501 28.17 -19.09 8.79
CA ASN A 501 29.58 -18.70 8.90
C ASN A 501 29.87 -17.57 9.92
N TRP A 502 29.04 -17.39 10.95
CA TRP A 502 29.18 -16.35 11.99
C TRP A 502 30.56 -16.28 12.68
N ARG A 503 31.36 -17.36 12.63
CA ARG A 503 32.73 -17.41 13.20
C ARG A 503 33.76 -16.63 12.39
N ARG A 504 33.45 -16.23 11.15
CA ARG A 504 34.36 -15.47 10.27
C ARG A 504 34.06 -13.97 10.43
N ALA A 505 35.05 -13.20 10.89
CA ALA A 505 34.93 -11.74 11.02
C ALA A 505 35.02 -10.99 9.69
N ASN A 506 35.75 -11.56 8.72
CA ASN A 506 35.86 -11.06 7.37
C ASN A 506 35.39 -12.18 6.42
N LYS A 507 34.31 -11.95 5.68
CA LYS A 507 33.73 -12.93 4.73
C LYS A 507 34.19 -12.70 3.29
N SER A 508 35.22 -11.89 3.07
CA SER A 508 35.64 -11.39 1.75
C SER A 508 36.16 -12.42 0.73
N VAL A 509 36.06 -13.75 0.97
CA VAL A 509 36.29 -14.76 -0.08
C VAL A 509 35.25 -15.90 -0.07
N ALA A 510 34.15 -15.79 0.68
CA ALA A 510 33.07 -16.80 0.61
C ALA A 510 31.73 -16.23 1.08
N MET A 511 31.20 -15.29 0.30
CA MET A 511 29.77 -14.99 0.18
C MET A 511 29.61 -14.13 -1.07
N ARG A 512 29.39 -14.80 -2.20
CA ARG A 512 28.95 -14.19 -3.46
C ARG A 512 27.64 -14.81 -3.95
N ASP A 513 26.86 -15.40 -3.04
CA ASP A 513 25.66 -16.19 -3.40
C ASP A 513 24.35 -15.82 -2.69
N GLU A 514 24.29 -14.86 -1.74
CA GLU A 514 22.98 -14.47 -1.17
C GLU A 514 22.88 -12.96 -0.86
N LEU A 515 22.84 -12.15 -1.93
CA LEU A 515 22.06 -10.91 -2.13
C LEU A 515 22.47 -10.34 -3.51
N PRO A 516 21.54 -9.95 -4.41
CA PRO A 516 21.89 -9.53 -5.77
C PRO A 516 22.55 -8.15 -5.77
N ASP A 517 23.74 -8.08 -6.39
CA ASP A 517 24.38 -6.84 -6.80
C ASP A 517 23.43 -6.02 -7.69
N LEU A 518 23.12 -4.81 -7.23
CA LEU A 518 22.79 -3.70 -8.11
C LEU A 518 24.12 -3.14 -8.64
N GLU A 519 24.53 -3.56 -9.83
CA GLU A 519 25.62 -2.90 -10.57
C GLU A 519 25.07 -1.90 -11.59
N ASP A 520 25.64 -0.69 -11.48
CA ASP A 520 25.61 0.45 -12.39
C ASP A 520 26.13 0.08 -13.81
N PRO A 521 25.40 0.37 -14.90
CA PRO A 521 25.68 -0.12 -16.25
C PRO A 521 26.52 0.82 -17.15
N PHE A 522 27.61 1.42 -16.67
CA PHE A 522 28.57 2.12 -17.56
C PHE A 522 30.05 1.83 -17.26
N GLY A 523 30.67 0.93 -18.03
CA GLY A 523 32.14 0.88 -18.18
C GLY A 523 32.73 -0.47 -18.65
N GLU A 524 33.04 -0.61 -19.95
CA GLU A 524 33.85 -1.69 -20.52
C GLU A 524 35.39 -1.51 -20.28
N PRO A 525 36.32 -2.27 -20.92
CA PRO A 525 36.87 -3.54 -20.44
C PRO A 525 38.41 -3.51 -20.33
N GLN A 526 39.04 -4.31 -19.45
CA GLN A 526 40.44 -4.69 -19.71
C GLN A 526 40.91 -5.99 -19.08
N ALA A 527 41.80 -6.62 -19.86
CA ALA A 527 42.16 -8.02 -19.87
C ALA A 527 43.20 -8.44 -18.81
N ALA A 528 43.09 -9.73 -18.46
CA ALA A 528 44.17 -10.70 -18.27
C ALA A 528 45.16 -10.50 -17.11
N THR A 529 45.20 -11.45 -16.18
CA THR A 529 46.02 -12.68 -16.27
C THR A 529 45.95 -13.44 -14.93
N ASN A 530 45.62 -14.73 -14.98
CA ASN A 530 45.90 -15.64 -13.88
C ASN A 530 47.38 -16.06 -13.93
N PRO A 531 48.06 -16.11 -12.78
CA PRO A 531 48.93 -17.24 -12.50
C PRO A 531 48.57 -17.92 -11.17
N THR A 532 48.15 -19.17 -11.34
CA THR A 532 48.63 -20.39 -10.67
C THR A 532 48.95 -20.39 -9.17
N LYS A 533 48.30 -21.34 -8.49
CA LYS A 533 48.55 -21.88 -7.13
C LYS A 533 50.03 -22.07 -6.77
N GLY A 534 50.36 -21.75 -5.52
CA GLY A 534 51.53 -22.21 -4.76
C GLY A 534 51.24 -22.12 -3.27
N ASP A 535 51.51 -23.21 -2.56
CA ASP A 535 51.04 -23.56 -1.22
C ASP A 535 51.92 -23.01 -0.08
N GLU A 536 51.34 -23.01 1.12
CA GLU A 536 51.95 -23.02 2.47
C GLU A 536 52.72 -21.80 3.04
N GLY A 537 52.25 -21.34 4.21
CA GLY A 537 53.03 -20.51 5.13
C GLY A 537 52.17 -19.82 6.18
N ALA A 538 51.95 -20.48 7.32
CA ALA A 538 51.21 -19.97 8.47
C ALA A 538 51.68 -18.57 8.93
N ALA A 539 50.84 -17.56 8.70
CA ALA A 539 50.83 -16.31 9.45
C ALA A 539 49.39 -15.99 9.83
N GLN A 540 49.16 -15.76 11.11
CA GLN A 540 47.88 -15.36 11.68
C GLN A 540 47.35 -14.12 10.93
N PRO A 541 46.09 -14.09 10.45
CA PRO A 541 45.48 -12.84 10.07
C PRO A 541 45.13 -12.12 11.37
N SER A 542 46.07 -11.32 11.86
CA SER A 542 45.75 -10.19 12.73
C SER A 542 44.65 -9.38 12.07
N LEU A 543 43.76 -8.80 12.88
CA LEU A 543 42.84 -7.74 12.47
C LEU A 543 43.55 -6.78 11.51
N GLU A 544 43.30 -6.89 10.21
CA GLU A 544 43.37 -5.74 9.34
C GLU A 544 42.20 -4.85 9.74
N THR A 545 42.43 -4.10 10.83
CA THR A 545 42.02 -2.71 10.88
C THR A 545 42.25 -2.18 9.46
N LYS A 546 41.30 -1.49 8.83
CA LYS A 546 41.65 -0.55 7.76
C LYS A 546 42.68 0.37 8.40
N THR A 547 43.96 0.05 8.28
CA THR A 547 44.99 0.77 9.00
C THR A 547 44.98 2.13 8.33
N PHE A 548 44.60 3.15 9.11
CA PHE A 548 44.88 4.55 8.83
C PHE A 548 46.41 4.67 8.69
N THR A 549 46.93 4.23 7.55
CA THR A 549 48.33 4.37 7.16
C THR A 549 48.44 5.58 6.27
N ARG A 550 49.65 6.16 6.22
CA ARG A 550 49.93 7.29 5.34
C ARG A 550 49.65 6.92 3.89
N GLU A 551 50.02 5.70 3.47
CA GLU A 551 49.82 5.20 2.12
C GLU A 551 48.33 5.06 1.78
N GLY A 552 47.52 4.52 2.72
CA GLY A 552 46.08 4.35 2.52
C GLY A 552 45.34 5.68 2.41
N LEU A 553 45.73 6.68 3.20
CA LEU A 553 45.14 8.03 3.16
C LEU A 553 45.62 8.84 1.95
N MET A 554 46.83 8.58 1.44
CA MET A 554 47.36 9.25 0.25
C MET A 554 46.85 8.70 -1.07
N ARG A 555 46.36 7.45 -1.10
CA ARG A 555 45.95 6.76 -2.33
C ARG A 555 44.90 7.54 -3.14
N ASP A 556 43.95 8.17 -2.45
CA ASP A 556 42.81 8.83 -3.07
C ASP A 556 43.04 10.35 -3.26
N VAL A 557 44.21 10.89 -2.90
CA VAL A 557 44.52 12.32 -3.02
C VAL A 557 44.83 12.66 -4.49
N PRO A 558 44.11 13.60 -5.13
CA PRO A 558 44.29 13.93 -6.55
C PRO A 558 45.55 14.78 -6.77
N MET A 559 46.68 14.13 -7.06
CA MET A 559 47.99 14.79 -7.20
C MET A 559 48.31 15.29 -8.61
N THR A 560 47.54 14.86 -9.62
CA THR A 560 47.77 15.20 -11.02
C THR A 560 46.65 16.10 -11.55
N ALA A 561 46.93 16.88 -12.60
CA ALA A 561 45.92 17.73 -13.23
C ALA A 561 44.68 16.94 -13.70
N GLU A 562 44.90 15.72 -14.23
CA GLU A 562 43.82 14.81 -14.63
C GLU A 562 42.98 14.34 -13.42
N ALA A 563 43.63 13.93 -12.32
CA ALA A 563 42.92 13.51 -11.12
C ALA A 563 42.12 14.66 -10.47
N ILE A 564 42.65 15.89 -10.53
CA ILE A 564 41.93 17.10 -10.10
C ILE A 564 40.75 17.38 -11.01
N HIS A 565 40.89 17.22 -12.34
CA HIS A 565 39.77 17.37 -13.26
C HIS A 565 38.64 16.35 -12.98
N GLN A 566 38.98 15.08 -12.74
CA GLN A 566 38.00 14.06 -12.36
C GLN A 566 37.34 14.36 -11.00
N SER A 567 38.11 14.87 -10.03
CA SER A 567 37.59 15.34 -8.74
C SER A 567 36.59 16.49 -8.93
N ASN A 568 36.91 17.45 -9.80
CA ASN A 568 36.02 18.56 -10.15
C ASN A 568 34.73 18.08 -10.84
N GLN A 569 34.80 17.09 -11.74
CA GLN A 569 33.60 16.50 -12.36
C GLN A 569 32.68 15.84 -11.32
N ARG A 570 33.26 15.17 -10.31
CA ARG A 570 32.47 14.59 -9.20
C ARG A 570 31.79 15.69 -8.36
N ILE A 571 32.51 16.79 -8.06
CA ILE A 571 31.94 17.93 -7.34
C ILE A 571 30.84 18.60 -8.18
N GLU A 572 31.07 18.84 -9.48
CA GLU A 572 30.11 19.48 -10.38
C GLU A 572 28.80 18.68 -10.45
N GLY A 573 28.90 17.35 -10.63
CA GLY A 573 27.73 16.46 -10.63
C GLY A 573 27.03 16.39 -9.27
N ALA A 574 27.78 16.36 -8.17
CA ALA A 574 27.22 16.32 -6.83
C ALA A 574 26.47 17.61 -6.47
N LEU A 575 27.01 18.78 -6.82
CA LEU A 575 26.32 20.06 -6.62
C LEU A 575 25.02 20.14 -7.43
N LEU A 576 25.03 19.70 -8.70
CA LEU A 576 23.82 19.70 -9.52
C LEU A 576 22.73 18.81 -8.89
N ASN A 577 23.11 17.61 -8.44
CA ASN A 577 22.19 16.70 -7.77
C ASN A 577 21.66 17.27 -6.46
N MET A 578 22.50 17.99 -5.69
CA MET A 578 22.06 18.69 -4.49
C MET A 578 21.00 19.75 -4.82
N GLY A 579 21.23 20.58 -5.86
CA GLY A 579 20.27 21.57 -6.35
C GLY A 579 18.91 20.94 -6.68
N LYS A 580 18.92 19.83 -7.45
CA LYS A 580 17.72 19.05 -7.77
C LYS A 580 17.02 18.49 -6.55
N VAL A 581 17.75 17.92 -5.59
CA VAL A 581 17.15 17.38 -4.35
C VAL A 581 16.51 18.49 -3.52
N TYR A 582 17.16 19.66 -3.39
CA TYR A 582 16.58 20.81 -2.70
C TYR A 582 15.30 21.29 -3.40
N ASN A 583 15.31 21.42 -4.72
CA ASN A 583 14.19 21.93 -5.50
C ASN A 583 13.01 20.94 -5.53
N GLU A 584 13.25 19.71 -5.95
CA GLU A 584 12.19 18.76 -6.32
C GLU A 584 11.71 17.90 -5.15
N ARG A 585 12.59 17.61 -4.18
CA ARG A 585 12.28 16.66 -3.09
C ARG A 585 12.05 17.33 -1.75
N LEU A 586 12.82 18.39 -1.45
CA LEU A 586 12.72 19.10 -0.18
C LEU A 586 11.89 20.39 -0.28
N ASN A 587 11.63 20.90 -1.49
CA ASN A 587 11.01 22.21 -1.73
C ASN A 587 11.73 23.36 -1.00
N ASP A 588 13.04 23.24 -0.83
CA ASP A 588 13.91 24.26 -0.25
C ASP A 588 14.53 25.09 -1.39
N TYR A 589 13.68 25.85 -2.08
CA TYR A 589 14.05 26.61 -3.29
C TYR A 589 15.19 27.61 -3.06
N PRO A 590 15.25 28.37 -1.94
CA PRO A 590 16.39 29.25 -1.68
C PRO A 590 17.72 28.51 -1.70
N ARG A 591 17.76 27.27 -1.19
CA ARG A 591 18.99 26.48 -1.18
C ARG A 591 19.31 25.77 -2.47
N ALA A 592 18.30 25.40 -3.24
CA ALA A 592 18.53 24.98 -4.62
C ALA A 592 19.27 26.10 -5.38
N VAL A 593 18.75 27.33 -5.30
CA VAL A 593 19.38 28.52 -5.90
C VAL A 593 20.81 28.72 -5.41
N GLU A 594 21.06 28.70 -4.10
CA GLU A 594 22.41 28.87 -3.54
C GLU A 594 23.41 27.82 -4.07
N VAL A 595 22.99 26.56 -4.18
CA VAL A 595 23.86 25.46 -4.65
C VAL A 595 24.11 25.55 -6.16
N ASP A 596 23.10 25.89 -6.94
CA ASP A 596 23.25 26.04 -8.40
C ASP A 596 24.11 27.26 -8.75
N GLU A 597 23.98 28.36 -7.99
CA GLU A 597 24.88 29.51 -8.08
C GLU A 597 26.32 29.13 -7.73
N GLU A 598 26.52 28.33 -6.68
CA GLU A 598 27.84 27.83 -6.29
C GLU A 598 28.46 26.94 -7.36
N LEU A 599 27.68 26.06 -7.99
CA LEU A 599 28.12 25.24 -9.12
C LEU A 599 28.63 26.12 -10.26
N LEU A 600 27.82 27.10 -10.70
CA LEU A 600 28.17 28.01 -11.79
C LEU A 600 29.39 28.88 -11.46
N ARG A 601 29.56 29.24 -10.19
CA ARG A 601 30.70 30.01 -9.70
C ARG A 601 31.98 29.18 -9.67
N ARG A 602 31.92 27.92 -9.21
CA ARG A 602 33.07 27.01 -9.14
C ARG A 602 33.49 26.50 -10.53
N PHE A 603 32.53 26.28 -11.42
CA PHE A 603 32.75 25.67 -12.74
C PHE A 603 32.26 26.59 -13.87
N PRO A 604 32.87 27.77 -14.09
CA PRO A 604 32.43 28.73 -15.11
C PRO A 604 32.60 28.23 -16.55
N GLN A 605 33.36 27.14 -16.76
CA GLN A 605 33.51 26.44 -18.03
C GLN A 605 33.04 24.97 -17.93
N GLY A 606 32.27 24.65 -16.90
CA GLY A 606 31.74 23.30 -16.64
C GLY A 606 30.80 22.82 -17.75
N ALA A 607 30.67 21.50 -17.85
CA ALA A 607 29.80 20.84 -18.82
C ALA A 607 28.32 20.93 -18.42
N LEU A 608 28.04 21.03 -17.11
CA LEU A 608 26.68 21.01 -16.56
C LEU A 608 26.06 22.41 -16.40
N ARG A 609 26.70 23.47 -16.91
CA ARG A 609 26.21 24.85 -16.77
C ARG A 609 24.81 25.07 -17.33
N LEU A 610 24.49 24.48 -18.49
CA LEU A 610 23.17 24.64 -19.09
C LEU A 610 22.09 24.02 -18.20
N GLU A 611 22.35 22.85 -17.62
CA GLU A 611 21.46 22.19 -16.66
C GLU A 611 21.31 23.02 -15.38
N ALA A 612 22.43 23.50 -14.81
CA ALA A 612 22.40 24.38 -13.64
C ALA A 612 21.63 25.69 -13.90
N TYR A 613 21.72 26.27 -15.11
CA TYR A 613 20.90 27.43 -15.48
C TYR A 613 19.41 27.08 -15.58
N MET A 614 19.05 25.87 -16.04
CA MET A 614 17.66 25.41 -16.05
C MET A 614 17.11 25.25 -14.63
N ASP A 615 17.88 24.61 -13.75
CA ASP A 615 17.53 24.39 -12.36
C ASP A 615 17.41 25.73 -11.61
N LEU A 616 18.35 26.66 -11.85
CA LEU A 616 18.34 28.00 -11.29
C LEU A 616 17.13 28.84 -11.77
N PHE A 617 16.76 28.75 -13.05
CA PHE A 617 15.56 29.42 -13.57
C PHE A 617 14.29 28.89 -12.88
N SER A 618 14.18 27.56 -12.73
CA SER A 618 13.10 26.91 -12.00
C SER A 618 13.07 27.34 -10.53
N GLY A 619 14.23 27.39 -9.87
CA GLY A 619 14.38 27.88 -8.51
C GLY A 619 13.89 29.32 -8.34
N TYR A 620 14.33 30.24 -9.20
CA TYR A 620 13.85 31.64 -9.17
C TYR A 620 12.36 31.77 -9.49
N GLN A 621 11.81 30.91 -10.36
CA GLN A 621 10.38 30.89 -10.64
C GLN A 621 9.56 30.49 -9.39
N ASN A 622 10.07 29.56 -8.58
CA ASN A 622 9.45 29.14 -7.32
C ASN A 622 9.63 30.16 -6.17
N VAL A 623 10.67 31.01 -6.22
CA VAL A 623 10.95 32.12 -5.26
C VAL A 623 10.45 33.50 -5.77
N PRO A 624 9.47 33.50 -6.70
CA PRO A 624 9.15 34.59 -7.64
C PRO A 624 10.21 35.71 -7.86
N ASP A 625 11.46 35.36 -8.14
CA ASP A 625 12.54 36.32 -8.39
C ASP A 625 12.68 36.65 -9.90
N ALA A 626 12.04 37.75 -10.31
CA ALA A 626 12.11 38.23 -11.69
C ALA A 626 13.51 38.68 -12.12
N ALA A 627 14.32 39.22 -11.20
CA ALA A 627 15.67 39.67 -11.52
C ALA A 627 16.59 38.46 -11.77
N GLY A 628 16.49 37.44 -10.92
CA GLY A 628 17.16 36.16 -11.09
C GLY A 628 16.82 35.49 -12.42
N MET A 629 15.53 35.37 -12.74
CA MET A 629 15.07 34.81 -14.02
C MET A 629 15.61 35.58 -15.24
N ASN A 630 15.65 36.92 -15.18
CA ASN A 630 16.21 37.74 -16.26
C ASN A 630 17.72 37.56 -16.41
N SER A 631 18.45 37.49 -15.30
CA SER A 631 19.89 37.19 -15.30
C SER A 631 20.19 35.85 -15.97
N VAL A 632 19.40 34.80 -15.67
CA VAL A 632 19.55 33.50 -16.33
C VAL A 632 19.28 33.61 -17.83
N ARG A 633 18.20 34.30 -18.24
CA ARG A 633 17.87 34.49 -19.67
C ARG A 633 19.00 35.17 -20.44
N GLU A 634 19.60 36.22 -19.89
CA GLU A 634 20.71 36.94 -20.52
C GLU A 634 21.97 36.07 -20.64
N ARG A 635 22.33 35.33 -19.58
CA ARG A 635 23.50 34.45 -19.57
C ARG A 635 23.33 33.29 -20.53
N VAL A 636 22.18 32.62 -20.51
CA VAL A 636 21.85 31.53 -21.43
C VAL A 636 21.84 32.03 -22.88
N GLY A 637 21.31 33.22 -23.15
CA GLY A 637 21.35 33.80 -24.49
C GLY A 637 22.75 34.13 -25.01
N ARG A 638 23.66 34.51 -24.12
CA ARG A 638 25.05 34.79 -24.47
C ARG A 638 25.88 33.51 -24.63
N GLU A 639 25.68 32.53 -23.74
CA GLU A 639 26.54 31.34 -23.63
C GLU A 639 25.99 30.13 -24.39
N PHE A 640 24.67 30.06 -24.60
CA PHE A 640 23.96 28.94 -25.24
C PHE A 640 22.84 29.41 -26.20
N PRO A 641 23.13 30.32 -27.18
CA PRO A 641 22.11 30.90 -28.07
C PRO A 641 21.38 29.88 -28.94
N GLU A 642 22.01 28.75 -29.26
CA GLU A 642 21.41 27.68 -30.07
C GLU A 642 20.65 26.64 -29.23
N SER A 643 20.59 26.82 -27.90
CA SER A 643 19.92 25.85 -27.03
C SER A 643 18.41 25.95 -27.13
N LYS A 644 17.73 24.80 -27.10
CA LYS A 644 16.26 24.73 -27.00
C LYS A 644 15.73 25.46 -25.76
N PHE A 645 16.51 25.45 -24.69
CA PHE A 645 16.18 26.19 -23.47
C PHE A 645 16.19 27.70 -23.72
N TYR A 646 17.18 28.25 -24.42
CA TYR A 646 17.15 29.66 -24.81
C TYR A 646 15.97 30.01 -25.74
N ALA A 647 15.66 29.13 -26.70
CA ALA A 647 14.50 29.30 -27.58
C ALA A 647 13.20 29.36 -26.77
N TYR A 648 13.06 28.50 -25.74
CA TYR A 648 11.95 28.54 -24.79
C TYR A 648 11.92 29.81 -23.92
N LEU A 649 13.08 30.26 -23.41
CA LEU A 649 13.17 31.49 -22.62
C LEU A 649 12.82 32.75 -23.43
N SER A 650 13.01 32.70 -24.75
CA SER A 650 12.70 33.76 -25.70
C SER A 650 11.24 33.71 -26.18
N ASP A 651 10.69 32.51 -26.36
CA ASP A 651 9.29 32.26 -26.73
C ASP A 651 8.72 31.12 -25.87
N PRO A 652 7.90 31.42 -24.85
CA PRO A 652 7.29 30.40 -23.99
C PRO A 652 6.40 29.41 -24.76
N LEU A 653 5.95 29.75 -25.98
CA LEU A 653 5.18 28.87 -26.86
C LEU A 653 6.05 28.09 -27.84
N PHE A 654 7.38 28.17 -27.75
CA PHE A 654 8.31 27.53 -28.69
C PHE A 654 7.99 26.04 -28.91
N PHE A 655 7.84 25.27 -27.82
CA PHE A 655 7.54 23.84 -27.92
C PHE A 655 6.15 23.59 -28.52
N GLN A 656 5.14 24.38 -28.13
CA GLN A 656 3.79 24.25 -28.68
C GLN A 656 3.77 24.54 -30.19
N LYS A 657 4.37 25.64 -30.63
CA LYS A 657 4.44 26.02 -32.06
C LYS A 657 5.20 24.98 -32.87
N ARG A 658 6.26 24.42 -32.30
CA ARG A 658 7.03 23.35 -32.94
C ARG A 658 6.19 22.08 -33.10
N ASP A 659 5.47 21.68 -32.06
CA ASP A 659 4.60 20.50 -32.10
C ASP A 659 3.41 20.71 -33.05
N GLU A 660 2.83 21.91 -33.09
CA GLU A 660 1.80 22.30 -34.06
C GLU A 660 2.33 22.25 -35.50
N ALA A 661 3.57 22.72 -35.73
CA ALA A 661 4.21 22.66 -37.03
C ALA A 661 4.49 21.21 -37.48
N LEU A 662 4.92 20.33 -36.57
CA LEU A 662 5.11 18.90 -36.85
C LEU A 662 3.77 18.22 -37.17
N ARG A 663 2.73 18.43 -36.36
CA ARG A 663 1.39 17.90 -36.65
C ARG A 663 0.83 18.39 -37.99
N ALA A 664 1.10 19.65 -38.35
CA ALA A 664 0.68 20.18 -39.65
C ALA A 664 1.38 19.46 -40.81
N GLN A 665 2.65 19.07 -40.65
CA GLN A 665 3.36 18.24 -41.64
C GLN A 665 2.74 16.84 -41.73
N ASP A 666 2.41 16.20 -40.59
CA ASP A 666 1.78 14.87 -40.58
C ASP A 666 0.39 14.88 -41.23
N VAL A 667 -0.45 15.87 -40.91
CA VAL A 667 -1.78 16.03 -41.51
C VAL A 667 -1.68 16.27 -43.03
N ALA A 668 -0.73 17.10 -43.45
CA ALA A 668 -0.48 17.33 -44.88
C ALA A 668 -0.02 16.05 -45.59
N TYR A 669 0.79 15.22 -44.92
CA TYR A 669 1.25 13.95 -45.46
C TYR A 669 0.13 12.94 -45.56
N GLN A 670 -0.67 12.78 -44.51
CA GLN A 670 -1.84 11.89 -44.51
C GLN A 670 -2.83 12.26 -45.62
N ALA A 671 -3.05 13.55 -45.88
CA ALA A 671 -3.89 14.00 -46.99
C ALA A 671 -3.29 13.62 -48.35
N THR A 672 -1.98 13.79 -48.56
CA THR A 672 -1.29 13.35 -49.78
C THR A 672 -1.32 11.83 -49.93
N TYR A 673 -1.19 11.10 -48.83
CA TYR A 673 -1.24 9.66 -48.80
C TYR A 673 -2.65 9.12 -49.11
N ALA A 674 -3.70 9.77 -48.62
CA ALA A 674 -5.08 9.48 -48.96
C ALA A 674 -5.38 9.71 -50.45
N ASP A 675 -4.82 10.77 -51.05
CA ASP A 675 -4.91 10.99 -52.50
C ASP A 675 -4.30 9.81 -53.28
N TYR A 676 -3.13 9.31 -52.84
CA TYR A 676 -2.49 8.14 -53.44
C TYR A 676 -3.39 6.91 -53.37
N LEU A 677 -4.00 6.63 -52.22
CA LEU A 677 -4.94 5.52 -52.05
C LEU A 677 -6.19 5.63 -52.93
N ASN A 678 -6.71 6.85 -53.08
CA ASN A 678 -7.88 7.12 -53.92
C ASN A 678 -7.55 7.11 -55.42
N GLY A 679 -6.28 6.92 -55.79
CA GLY A 679 -5.81 6.91 -57.17
C GLY A 679 -5.63 8.29 -57.79
N ASP A 680 -5.63 9.37 -57.01
CA ASP A 680 -5.35 10.73 -57.47
C ASP A 680 -3.83 10.99 -57.52
N PHE A 681 -3.16 10.25 -58.42
CA PHE A 681 -1.70 10.28 -58.56
C PHE A 681 -1.17 11.65 -59.01
N VAL A 682 -1.95 12.41 -59.77
CA VAL A 682 -1.58 13.76 -60.22
C VAL A 682 -1.49 14.72 -59.02
N SER A 683 -2.45 14.66 -58.09
CA SER A 683 -2.40 15.44 -56.85
C SER A 683 -1.19 15.06 -56.00
N VAL A 684 -0.90 13.77 -55.85
CA VAL A 684 0.25 13.27 -55.08
C VAL A 684 1.57 13.82 -55.63
N ILE A 685 1.77 13.73 -56.95
CA ILE A 685 2.99 14.20 -57.61
C ILE A 685 3.16 15.72 -57.43
N ALA A 686 2.08 16.49 -57.57
CA ALA A 686 2.10 17.94 -57.39
C ALA A 686 2.42 18.33 -55.94
N LYS A 687 1.72 17.72 -54.96
CA LYS A 687 1.92 18.00 -53.53
C LYS A 687 3.33 17.64 -53.07
N ALA A 688 3.85 16.47 -53.46
CA ALA A 688 5.22 16.07 -53.14
C ALA A 688 6.26 17.01 -53.79
N GLY A 689 6.02 17.48 -55.02
CA GLY A 689 6.89 18.46 -55.69
C GLY A 689 6.95 19.81 -54.98
N VAL A 690 5.85 20.29 -54.38
CA VAL A 690 5.83 21.51 -53.57
C VAL A 690 6.67 21.35 -52.29
N ILE A 691 6.55 20.20 -51.61
CA ILE A 691 7.34 19.91 -50.40
C ILE A 691 8.83 19.85 -50.75
N GLU A 692 9.21 19.20 -51.85
CA GLU A 692 10.60 19.16 -52.33
C GLU A 692 11.17 20.55 -52.66
N ALA A 693 10.36 21.43 -53.25
CA ALA A 693 10.78 22.78 -53.62
C ALA A 693 10.86 23.76 -52.44
N SER A 694 10.23 23.44 -51.31
CA SER A 694 10.17 24.34 -50.14
C SER A 694 11.51 24.52 -49.42
N GLY A 695 12.45 23.59 -49.60
CA GLY A 695 13.82 23.68 -49.08
C GLY A 695 13.97 23.67 -47.56
N GLY A 696 12.89 23.54 -46.80
CA GLY A 696 12.90 23.44 -45.33
C GLY A 696 13.21 22.02 -44.84
N GLU A 697 13.71 21.89 -43.61
CA GLU A 697 13.83 20.59 -42.94
C GLU A 697 12.44 19.98 -42.73
N ASN A 698 12.16 18.88 -43.42
CA ASN A 698 10.93 18.10 -43.29
C ASN A 698 11.31 16.62 -43.18
N SER A 699 11.04 16.02 -42.01
CA SER A 699 11.38 14.63 -41.72
C SER A 699 10.63 13.63 -42.61
N LEU A 700 9.50 14.02 -43.20
CA LEU A 700 8.66 13.19 -44.09
C LEU A 700 9.05 13.31 -45.57
N LEU A 701 10.08 14.09 -45.91
CA LEU A 701 10.52 14.27 -47.30
C LEU A 701 10.84 12.95 -48.05
N PRO A 702 11.51 11.94 -47.44
CA PRO A 702 11.73 10.65 -48.08
C PRO A 702 10.41 9.93 -48.40
N LYS A 703 9.42 10.01 -47.49
CA LYS A 703 8.08 9.43 -47.65
C LYS A 703 7.29 10.10 -48.78
N TYR A 704 7.39 11.42 -48.91
CA TYR A 704 6.80 12.17 -50.03
C TYR A 704 7.42 11.78 -51.37
N ARG A 705 8.75 11.68 -51.43
CA ARG A 705 9.49 11.25 -52.64
C ARG A 705 9.10 9.83 -53.05
N LEU A 706 8.95 8.93 -52.08
CA LEU A 706 8.52 7.57 -52.34
C LEU A 706 7.10 7.52 -52.91
N LEU A 707 6.14 8.23 -52.29
CA LEU A 707 4.77 8.33 -52.83
C LEU A 707 4.73 8.92 -54.24
N LYS A 708 5.52 9.97 -54.49
CA LYS A 708 5.68 10.58 -55.81
C LYS A 708 6.20 9.57 -56.83
N SER A 709 7.24 8.82 -56.47
CA SER A 709 7.76 7.75 -57.31
C SER A 709 6.68 6.72 -57.62
N LEU A 710 6.07 6.12 -56.59
CA LEU A 710 5.02 5.10 -56.76
C LEU A 710 3.86 5.59 -57.63
N SER A 711 3.50 6.87 -57.51
CA SER A 711 2.46 7.52 -58.34
C SER A 711 2.85 7.57 -59.83
N TYR A 712 4.10 7.90 -60.17
CA TYR A 712 4.59 7.79 -61.55
C TYR A 712 4.50 6.35 -62.09
N GLY A 713 4.81 5.37 -61.24
CA GLY A 713 4.69 3.95 -61.59
C GLY A 713 3.25 3.53 -61.90
N ARG A 714 2.27 4.06 -61.16
CA ARG A 714 0.83 3.79 -61.38
C ARG A 714 0.26 4.47 -62.62
N GLU A 715 0.80 5.63 -63.00
CA GLU A 715 0.49 6.31 -64.26
C GLU A 715 1.15 5.63 -65.47
N GLY A 716 2.18 4.81 -65.24
CA GLY A 716 2.94 4.12 -66.28
C GLY A 716 4.16 4.89 -66.79
N ASP A 717 4.58 5.94 -66.08
CA ASP A 717 5.80 6.71 -66.37
C ASP A 717 7.00 6.04 -65.68
N VAL A 718 7.57 5.03 -66.37
CA VAL A 718 8.65 4.20 -65.84
C VAL A 718 9.95 4.98 -65.67
N ASP A 719 10.21 5.98 -66.51
CA ASP A 719 11.42 6.79 -66.45
C ASP A 719 11.41 7.71 -65.22
N GLN A 720 10.29 8.38 -64.93
CA GLN A 720 10.15 9.21 -63.72
C GLN A 720 10.05 8.38 -62.45
N PHE A 721 9.39 7.20 -62.51
CA PHE A 721 9.38 6.22 -61.42
C PHE A 721 10.82 5.84 -61.04
N LYS A 722 11.61 5.37 -62.01
CA LYS A 722 13.01 4.99 -61.79
C LYS A 722 13.86 6.16 -61.30
N GLY A 723 13.78 7.30 -61.98
CA GLY A 723 14.59 8.48 -61.63
C GLY A 723 14.31 9.01 -60.22
N THR A 724 13.05 8.97 -59.78
CA THR A 724 12.69 9.40 -58.41
C THR A 724 13.22 8.41 -57.35
N LEU A 725 13.21 7.10 -57.62
CA LEU A 725 13.79 6.11 -56.70
C LEU A 725 15.31 6.28 -56.53
N GLU A 726 16.03 6.55 -57.62
CA GLU A 726 17.48 6.81 -57.60
C GLU A 726 17.82 8.07 -56.78
N VAL A 727 16.95 9.09 -56.80
CA VAL A 727 17.11 10.27 -55.95
C VAL A 727 16.93 9.93 -54.47
N ILE A 728 15.97 9.07 -54.11
CA ILE A 728 15.75 8.66 -52.71
C ILE A 728 16.98 7.90 -52.18
N THR A 729 17.50 6.94 -52.94
CA THR A 729 18.67 6.15 -52.52
C THR A 729 19.94 7.01 -52.40
N ALA A 730 20.11 8.03 -53.24
CA ALA A 730 21.26 8.92 -53.20
C ALA A 730 21.17 10.00 -52.10
N SER A 731 19.99 10.56 -51.85
CA SER A 731 19.82 11.72 -50.95
C SER A 731 19.32 11.38 -49.55
N HIS A 732 18.85 10.15 -49.31
CA HIS A 732 18.34 9.67 -48.02
C HIS A 732 18.90 8.29 -47.65
N ALA A 733 20.19 8.06 -47.94
CA ALA A 733 20.86 6.80 -47.64
C ALA A 733 20.74 6.44 -46.14
N GLY A 734 20.14 5.27 -45.84
CA GLY A 734 19.91 4.78 -44.48
C GLY A 734 18.48 4.89 -43.96
N SER A 735 17.54 5.50 -44.71
CA SER A 735 16.11 5.45 -44.38
C SER A 735 15.43 4.19 -44.93
N ASP A 736 14.28 3.82 -44.35
CA ASP A 736 13.48 2.68 -44.81
C ASP A 736 12.95 2.89 -46.23
N GLU A 737 12.61 4.14 -46.59
CA GLU A 737 12.19 4.51 -47.95
C GLU A 737 13.33 4.35 -48.96
N ALA A 738 14.58 4.58 -48.55
CA ALA A 738 15.74 4.32 -49.41
C ALA A 738 15.99 2.81 -49.59
N ALA A 739 15.80 1.99 -48.55
CA ALA A 739 15.87 0.54 -48.66
C ALA A 739 14.78 -0.01 -49.60
N LEU A 740 13.55 0.49 -49.46
CA LEU A 740 12.44 0.13 -50.34
C LEU A 740 12.66 0.63 -51.77
N ALA A 741 13.18 1.85 -51.94
CA ALA A 741 13.50 2.39 -53.25
C ALA A 741 14.56 1.55 -53.97
N GLN A 742 15.59 1.09 -53.25
CA GLN A 742 16.59 0.18 -53.80
C GLN A 742 15.98 -1.17 -54.20
N LEU A 743 15.09 -1.72 -53.38
CA LEU A 743 14.39 -2.97 -53.70
C LEU A 743 13.55 -2.82 -54.99
N LEU A 744 12.84 -1.71 -55.16
CA LEU A 744 12.05 -1.42 -56.36
C LEU A 744 12.93 -1.22 -57.61
N LEU A 745 14.10 -0.59 -57.47
CA LEU A 745 15.10 -0.48 -58.54
C LEU A 745 15.68 -1.84 -58.95
N ASP A 746 15.93 -2.73 -57.98
CA ASP A 746 16.42 -4.08 -58.24
C ASP A 746 15.36 -4.94 -58.98
N GLU A 747 14.07 -4.78 -58.66
CA GLU A 747 12.99 -5.46 -59.37
C GLU A 747 12.82 -4.95 -60.81
N LEU A 748 12.98 -3.64 -61.04
CA LEU A 748 13.05 -3.06 -62.39
C LEU A 748 14.22 -3.66 -63.19
N ALA A 749 15.39 -3.81 -62.56
CA ALA A 749 16.57 -4.40 -63.20
C ALA A 749 16.36 -5.87 -63.58
N LYS A 750 15.48 -6.59 -62.86
CA LYS A 750 15.04 -7.96 -63.19
C LYS A 750 13.95 -8.00 -64.28
N GLY A 751 13.61 -6.86 -64.88
CA GLY A 751 12.64 -6.75 -65.98
C GLY A 751 11.18 -6.69 -65.54
N ARG A 752 10.90 -6.47 -64.25
CA ARG A 752 9.52 -6.30 -63.75
C ARG A 752 9.12 -4.83 -63.84
N MET A 753 7.98 -4.55 -64.45
CA MET A 753 7.48 -3.18 -64.68
C MET A 753 6.36 -2.83 -63.69
N PRO A 754 6.24 -1.56 -63.27
CA PRO A 754 5.15 -1.14 -62.41
C PRO A 754 3.79 -1.30 -63.11
N VAL A 755 2.79 -1.72 -62.35
CA VAL A 755 1.45 -1.99 -62.88
C VAL A 755 0.64 -0.71 -62.94
N ARG A 756 0.22 -0.34 -64.16
CA ARG A 756 -0.68 0.78 -64.43
C ARG A 756 -2.10 0.49 -63.94
N GLY A 757 -2.74 1.46 -63.29
CA GLY A 757 -4.14 1.34 -62.84
C GLY A 757 -4.36 1.74 -61.37
N PRO A 758 -5.61 1.63 -60.86
CA PRO A 758 -5.96 2.07 -59.52
C PRO A 758 -5.15 1.33 -58.46
N VAL A 759 -4.96 1.97 -57.32
CA VAL A 759 -4.39 1.29 -56.14
C VAL A 759 -5.41 0.23 -55.71
N ALA A 760 -5.14 -1.05 -56.01
CA ALA A 760 -5.81 -2.14 -55.31
C ALA A 760 -5.48 -1.98 -53.81
N PRO A 761 -6.44 -2.13 -52.88
CA PRO A 761 -6.16 -2.03 -51.45
C PRO A 761 -5.17 -3.14 -51.06
N SER A 762 -3.90 -2.80 -51.15
CA SER A 762 -2.75 -3.63 -50.87
C SER A 762 -1.86 -2.86 -49.90
N ARG A 763 -1.80 -3.36 -48.67
CA ARG A 763 -0.75 -3.42 -47.61
C ARG A 763 0.51 -2.54 -47.68
N LEU A 764 1.01 -2.10 -48.85
CA LEU A 764 1.97 -0.99 -48.95
C LEU A 764 1.41 0.33 -48.40
N ALA A 765 0.11 0.34 -48.15
CA ALA A 765 -0.60 1.47 -47.63
C ALA A 765 -0.44 1.74 -46.13
N GLY A 766 -0.22 0.68 -45.34
CA GLY A 766 -0.07 0.80 -43.89
C GLY A 766 1.29 1.36 -43.48
N ALA A 767 2.33 1.12 -44.26
CA ALA A 767 3.72 1.50 -43.92
C ALA A 767 4.02 3.01 -44.00
N LEU A 768 3.07 3.84 -44.47
CA LEU A 768 3.25 5.28 -44.63
C LEU A 768 2.47 6.10 -43.59
N ILE A 769 1.64 5.47 -42.76
CA ILE A 769 0.96 6.12 -41.63
C ILE A 769 1.38 5.43 -40.33
N GLU A 770 2.68 5.42 -40.03
CA GLU A 770 3.16 5.29 -38.65
C GLU A 770 3.78 6.61 -38.29
N ASP A 771 3.01 7.41 -37.56
CA ASP A 771 3.41 8.45 -36.60
C ASP A 771 2.30 9.50 -36.48
N VAL A 772 1.15 9.12 -35.90
CA VAL A 772 0.38 9.97 -34.97
C VAL A 772 -0.52 9.02 -34.16
N ALA A 773 0.02 8.36 -33.14
CA ALA A 773 -0.82 7.82 -32.07
C ALA A 773 -1.17 8.97 -31.11
N PRO A 774 -2.45 9.13 -30.71
CA PRO A 774 -2.85 10.06 -29.68
C PRO A 774 -2.11 9.80 -28.37
N GLN A 775 -2.09 10.79 -27.47
CA GLN A 775 -1.74 10.56 -26.06
C GLN A 775 -2.69 9.51 -25.48
N ASP A 776 -2.28 8.26 -25.51
CA ASP A 776 -3.06 7.15 -24.97
C ASP A 776 -2.92 7.11 -23.46
N ALA A 777 -4.07 7.02 -22.80
CA ALA A 777 -4.18 7.08 -21.35
C ALA A 777 -3.36 5.97 -20.69
N VAL A 778 -2.39 6.37 -19.86
CA VAL A 778 -1.72 5.48 -18.91
C VAL A 778 -2.78 5.04 -17.90
N ILE A 779 -3.04 3.73 -17.84
CA ILE A 779 -4.06 3.19 -16.93
C ILE A 779 -3.45 2.79 -15.59
N GLU A 780 -2.25 2.20 -15.59
CA GLU A 780 -1.48 1.81 -14.40
C GLU A 780 0.02 1.79 -14.69
N GLU A 781 0.84 2.15 -13.69
CA GLU A 781 2.31 2.09 -13.73
C GLU A 781 2.85 1.06 -12.74
N SER A 782 3.83 0.25 -13.15
CA SER A 782 4.57 -0.65 -12.28
C SER A 782 6.01 -0.83 -12.77
N LYS A 783 6.99 -0.50 -11.91
CA LYS A 783 8.44 -0.74 -12.13
C LYS A 783 8.95 -0.32 -13.53
N GLY A 784 8.63 0.90 -13.97
CA GLY A 784 9.10 1.44 -15.25
C GLY A 784 8.35 0.96 -16.51
N TYR A 785 7.35 0.08 -16.34
CA TYR A 785 6.43 -0.36 -17.39
C TYR A 785 5.03 0.18 -17.12
N SER A 786 4.32 0.54 -18.19
CA SER A 786 2.97 1.09 -18.11
C SER A 786 2.02 0.34 -19.02
N LEU A 787 0.75 0.22 -18.62
CA LEU A 787 -0.23 -0.48 -19.44
C LEU A 787 -0.77 0.43 -20.55
N TYR A 788 -0.56 0.02 -21.81
CA TYR A 788 -1.08 0.68 -23.00
C TYR A 788 -1.92 -0.31 -23.83
N PRO A 789 -3.22 -0.50 -23.54
CA PRO A 789 -4.04 -1.48 -24.26
C PRO A 789 -4.34 -1.09 -25.71
N ASP A 790 -4.40 0.22 -25.97
CA ASP A 790 -4.78 0.80 -27.27
C ASP A 790 -3.59 1.25 -28.12
N ALA A 791 -2.37 1.19 -27.58
CA ALA A 791 -1.15 1.45 -28.34
C ALA A 791 -0.81 0.25 -29.24
N ALA A 792 0.12 0.46 -30.18
CA ALA A 792 0.72 -0.63 -30.94
C ALA A 792 1.45 -1.62 -30.02
N HIS A 793 1.39 -2.91 -30.37
CA HIS A 793 2.06 -4.00 -29.66
C HIS A 793 2.99 -4.76 -30.59
N SER A 794 3.92 -5.48 -29.98
CA SER A 794 4.82 -6.41 -30.64
C SER A 794 4.82 -7.76 -29.92
N LEU A 795 5.06 -8.84 -30.67
CA LEU A 795 5.35 -10.15 -30.08
C LEU A 795 6.87 -10.32 -30.00
N LEU A 796 7.39 -10.52 -28.80
CA LEU A 796 8.80 -10.79 -28.54
C LEU A 796 9.01 -12.30 -28.30
N ILE A 797 9.91 -12.89 -29.10
CA ILE A 797 10.39 -14.27 -28.97
C ILE A 797 11.78 -14.22 -28.35
N TRP A 798 11.85 -14.45 -27.05
CA TRP A 798 13.09 -14.43 -26.29
C TRP A 798 13.73 -15.82 -26.25
N VAL A 799 15.01 -15.89 -26.64
CA VAL A 799 15.78 -17.14 -26.73
C VAL A 799 17.12 -17.05 -26.02
N ASN A 800 17.57 -18.21 -25.51
CA ASN A 800 18.86 -18.33 -24.82
C ASN A 800 20.06 -18.17 -25.76
N ARG A 801 21.22 -17.92 -25.14
CA ARG A 801 22.50 -17.75 -25.82
C ARG A 801 22.99 -19.08 -26.39
N GLY A 802 22.75 -19.31 -27.68
CA GLY A 802 23.10 -20.56 -28.38
C GLY A 802 22.14 -20.92 -29.52
N VAL A 803 20.94 -20.33 -29.53
CA VAL A 803 19.93 -20.57 -30.56
C VAL A 803 20.38 -20.05 -31.93
N ASN A 804 20.17 -20.86 -32.98
CA ASN A 804 20.39 -20.48 -34.37
C ASN A 804 19.35 -19.43 -34.80
N ALA A 805 19.69 -18.16 -34.58
CA ALA A 805 18.84 -17.00 -34.88
C ALA A 805 18.38 -16.97 -36.36
N LYS A 806 19.23 -17.41 -37.30
CA LYS A 806 18.87 -17.45 -38.72
C LYS A 806 17.79 -18.49 -39.01
N GLN A 807 17.87 -19.65 -38.36
CA GLN A 807 16.86 -20.70 -38.50
C GLN A 807 15.52 -20.28 -37.89
N LEU A 808 15.54 -19.67 -36.70
CA LEU A 808 14.31 -19.21 -36.05
C LEU A 808 13.63 -18.09 -36.85
N LEU A 809 14.42 -17.13 -37.36
CA LEU A 809 13.92 -16.09 -38.26
C LEU A 809 13.24 -16.69 -39.49
N PHE A 810 13.90 -17.65 -40.13
CA PHE A 810 13.35 -18.34 -41.31
C PHE A 810 12.04 -19.07 -40.98
N ASN A 811 11.99 -19.79 -39.86
CA ASN A 811 10.79 -20.53 -39.46
C ASN A 811 9.61 -19.60 -39.16
N VAL A 812 9.85 -18.46 -38.49
CA VAL A 812 8.81 -17.47 -38.18
C VAL A 812 8.36 -16.74 -39.45
N ALA A 813 9.27 -16.43 -40.37
CA ALA A 813 8.93 -15.86 -41.67
C ALA A 813 8.06 -16.81 -42.53
N ASP A 814 8.43 -18.09 -42.60
CA ASP A 814 7.67 -19.12 -43.31
C ASP A 814 6.28 -19.34 -42.70
N TYR A 815 6.19 -19.31 -41.36
CA TYR A 815 4.94 -19.34 -40.63
C TYR A 815 4.05 -18.13 -40.95
N ASN A 816 4.62 -16.92 -40.93
CA ASN A 816 3.89 -15.69 -41.27
C ASN A 816 3.34 -15.74 -42.67
N PHE A 817 4.17 -16.17 -43.62
CA PHE A 817 3.78 -16.32 -45.01
C PHE A 817 2.65 -17.35 -45.20
N SER A 818 2.71 -18.46 -44.45
CA SER A 818 1.77 -19.58 -44.59
C SER A 818 0.41 -19.32 -43.93
N TYR A 819 0.36 -18.54 -42.84
CA TYR A 819 -0.84 -18.39 -42.01
C TYR A 819 -1.44 -16.98 -42.01
N PHE A 820 -0.68 -15.96 -42.40
CA PHE A 820 -1.11 -14.57 -42.37
C PHE A 820 -0.99 -13.91 -43.76
N LEU A 821 -1.75 -14.45 -44.71
CA LEU A 821 -1.81 -13.98 -46.12
C LEU A 821 -2.26 -12.51 -46.26
N VAL A 822 -2.92 -11.98 -45.22
CA VAL A 822 -3.45 -10.61 -45.13
C VAL A 822 -2.90 -9.87 -43.91
N LYS A 823 -1.75 -10.28 -43.30
CA LYS A 823 -0.92 -9.42 -42.39
C LYS A 823 0.59 -9.64 -42.57
N ASP A 824 1.32 -8.60 -43.02
CA ASP A 824 2.78 -8.65 -43.14
C ASP A 824 3.34 -8.17 -41.80
N TYR A 825 4.28 -8.93 -41.22
CA TYR A 825 4.88 -8.61 -39.93
C TYR A 825 6.38 -8.44 -40.10
N ASP A 826 6.92 -7.35 -39.54
CA ASP A 826 8.36 -7.13 -39.54
C ASP A 826 9.04 -7.98 -38.47
N LEU A 827 10.19 -8.52 -38.83
CA LEU A 827 10.98 -9.42 -37.99
C LEU A 827 12.32 -8.77 -37.65
N ILE A 828 12.45 -8.26 -36.43
CA ILE A 828 13.60 -7.48 -35.99
C ILE A 828 14.36 -8.26 -34.91
N TRP A 829 15.67 -8.42 -35.08
CA TRP A 829 16.52 -9.01 -34.05
C TRP A 829 17.10 -7.95 -33.12
N HIS A 830 16.90 -8.16 -31.83
CA HIS A 830 17.55 -7.40 -30.77
C HIS A 830 18.55 -8.28 -30.01
N THR A 831 19.62 -7.65 -29.56
CA THR A 831 20.56 -8.22 -28.59
C THR A 831 20.42 -7.42 -27.30
N LEU A 832 20.02 -8.09 -26.23
CA LEU A 832 19.85 -7.48 -24.92
C LEU A 832 21.22 -7.28 -24.22
N PRO A 833 21.32 -6.43 -23.19
CA PRO A 833 22.57 -6.21 -22.44
C PRO A 833 23.20 -7.50 -21.86
N ASP A 834 22.38 -8.50 -21.52
CA ASP A 834 22.83 -9.83 -21.05
C ASP A 834 23.30 -10.77 -22.18
N GLN A 835 23.36 -10.25 -23.42
CA GLN A 835 23.68 -10.95 -24.66
C GLN A 835 22.68 -12.03 -25.08
N SER A 836 21.51 -12.11 -24.43
CA SER A 836 20.40 -12.88 -24.95
C SER A 836 19.83 -12.23 -26.21
N ARG A 837 19.17 -13.02 -27.05
CA ARG A 837 18.62 -12.55 -28.32
C ARG A 837 17.11 -12.59 -28.28
N MET A 838 16.51 -11.60 -28.92
CA MET A 838 15.07 -11.45 -28.98
C MET A 838 14.65 -11.16 -30.41
N LEU A 839 13.75 -11.99 -30.94
CA LEU A 839 13.12 -11.74 -32.22
C LEU A 839 11.80 -11.04 -31.97
N GLU A 840 11.70 -9.80 -32.41
CA GLU A 840 10.49 -8.99 -32.36
C GLU A 840 9.70 -9.18 -33.66
N VAL A 841 8.41 -9.48 -33.52
CA VAL A 841 7.41 -9.48 -34.59
C VAL A 841 6.57 -8.22 -34.41
N ARG A 842 6.71 -7.25 -35.33
CA ARG A 842 5.96 -5.97 -35.32
C ARG A 842 4.81 -5.97 -36.31
N GLY A 843 3.92 -4.98 -36.19
CA GLY A 843 2.78 -4.76 -37.08
C GLY A 843 1.42 -5.00 -36.43
N PHE A 844 1.33 -5.04 -35.10
CA PHE A 844 0.06 -5.14 -34.38
C PHE A 844 -0.36 -3.74 -33.89
N GLU A 845 -1.49 -3.25 -34.39
CA GLU A 845 -2.02 -1.93 -34.05
C GLU A 845 -2.52 -1.87 -32.61
N LYS A 846 -2.92 -3.02 -32.04
CA LYS A 846 -3.50 -3.12 -30.69
C LYS A 846 -3.17 -4.45 -30.02
N GLN A 847 -3.40 -4.50 -28.70
CA GLN A 847 -3.12 -5.65 -27.85
C GLN A 847 -3.76 -6.94 -28.38
N HIS A 848 -5.01 -6.87 -28.84
CA HIS A 848 -5.76 -8.06 -29.24
C HIS A 848 -5.11 -8.79 -30.42
N GLU A 849 -4.55 -8.06 -31.39
CA GLU A 849 -3.97 -8.63 -32.60
C GLU A 849 -2.67 -9.38 -32.28
N ALA A 850 -1.82 -8.79 -31.44
CA ALA A 850 -0.59 -9.44 -30.98
C ALA A 850 -0.88 -10.69 -30.14
N MET A 851 -1.96 -10.65 -29.35
CA MET A 851 -2.43 -11.80 -28.57
C MET A 851 -3.00 -12.92 -29.45
N GLU A 852 -3.77 -12.61 -30.49
CA GLU A 852 -4.24 -13.60 -31.47
C GLU A 852 -3.07 -14.29 -32.17
N TYR A 853 -2.08 -13.51 -32.60
CA TYR A 853 -0.87 -14.04 -33.22
C TYR A 853 -0.06 -14.92 -32.25
N LEU A 854 0.08 -14.53 -30.98
CA LEU A 854 0.68 -15.36 -29.93
C LEU A 854 -0.01 -16.73 -29.84
N TYR A 855 -1.35 -16.76 -29.78
CA TYR A 855 -2.09 -18.01 -29.65
C TYR A 855 -1.97 -18.89 -30.89
N ALA A 856 -2.02 -18.29 -32.08
CA ALA A 856 -1.83 -19.01 -33.34
C ALA A 856 -0.42 -19.61 -33.44
N LEU A 857 0.62 -18.87 -33.04
CA LEU A 857 2.01 -19.33 -33.03
C LEU A 857 2.22 -20.48 -32.06
N ARG A 858 1.59 -20.43 -30.87
CA ARG A 858 1.66 -21.51 -29.87
C ARG A 858 1.06 -22.83 -30.35
N GLN A 859 0.10 -22.79 -31.27
CA GLN A 859 -0.51 -23.99 -31.84
C GLN A 859 0.35 -24.62 -32.96
N ASN A 860 1.38 -23.91 -33.45
CA ASN A 860 2.27 -24.37 -34.52
C ASN A 860 3.68 -24.68 -33.98
N ALA A 861 3.81 -25.82 -33.31
CA ALA A 861 5.08 -26.27 -32.71
C ALA A 861 6.22 -26.53 -33.74
N THR A 862 5.90 -26.58 -35.04
CA THR A 862 6.86 -26.71 -36.14
C THR A 862 7.76 -25.49 -36.30
N VAL A 863 7.30 -24.29 -35.89
CA VAL A 863 8.08 -23.04 -35.99
C VAL A 863 9.36 -23.09 -35.15
N PHE A 864 9.35 -23.87 -34.07
CA PHE A 864 10.51 -23.99 -33.17
C PHE A 864 11.36 -25.25 -33.43
N ARG A 865 11.08 -25.98 -34.52
CA ARG A 865 11.82 -27.20 -34.87
C ARG A 865 13.28 -26.89 -35.22
N GLY A 866 14.22 -27.61 -34.61
CA GLY A 866 15.66 -27.42 -34.80
C GLY A 866 16.28 -26.33 -33.92
N ILE A 867 15.55 -25.86 -32.91
CA ILE A 867 16.04 -24.95 -31.87
C ILE A 867 16.33 -25.78 -30.61
N ASP A 868 17.54 -26.31 -30.49
CA ASP A 868 17.88 -27.38 -29.54
C ASP A 868 18.30 -26.91 -28.13
N ASP A 869 18.20 -25.61 -27.81
CA ASP A 869 18.64 -25.09 -26.50
C ASP A 869 17.69 -24.01 -25.94
N GLY A 870 16.89 -24.41 -24.94
CA GLY A 870 15.98 -23.54 -24.21
C GLY A 870 14.64 -23.28 -24.90
N SER A 871 13.54 -23.50 -24.18
CA SER A 871 12.20 -23.19 -24.69
C SER A 871 12.07 -21.68 -24.98
N PRO A 872 11.64 -21.27 -26.19
CA PRO A 872 11.47 -19.86 -26.51
C PRO A 872 10.35 -19.27 -25.65
N ARG A 873 10.60 -18.10 -25.07
CA ARG A 873 9.62 -17.38 -24.24
C ARG A 873 8.92 -16.33 -25.09
N LEU A 874 7.60 -16.34 -25.08
CA LEU A 874 6.77 -15.48 -25.92
C LEU A 874 6.08 -14.41 -25.07
N LEU A 875 6.31 -13.14 -25.40
CA LEU A 875 5.78 -11.98 -24.68
C LEU A 875 5.08 -11.04 -25.65
N VAL A 876 3.87 -10.57 -25.31
CA VAL A 876 3.23 -9.44 -26.01
C VAL A 876 3.51 -8.17 -25.23
N VAL A 877 4.06 -7.17 -25.92
CA VAL A 877 4.60 -5.95 -25.29
C VAL A 877 4.16 -4.72 -26.09
N ALA A 878 3.64 -3.71 -25.39
CA ALA A 878 3.32 -2.42 -26.02
C ALA A 878 4.62 -1.73 -26.46
N GLU A 879 4.61 -1.02 -27.60
CA GLU A 879 5.84 -0.41 -28.14
C GLU A 879 6.62 0.50 -27.16
N PRO A 880 5.96 1.36 -26.34
CA PRO A 880 6.69 2.14 -25.33
C PRO A 880 7.46 1.26 -24.33
N ASN A 881 6.88 0.11 -23.97
CA ASN A 881 7.49 -0.87 -23.07
C ASN A 881 8.59 -1.69 -23.77
N VAL A 882 8.49 -1.93 -25.10
CA VAL A 882 9.56 -2.59 -25.86
C VAL A 882 10.84 -1.75 -25.77
N LYS A 883 10.74 -0.44 -25.98
CA LYS A 883 11.91 0.46 -25.93
C LYS A 883 12.61 0.43 -24.57
N TYR A 884 11.84 0.48 -23.48
CA TYR A 884 12.39 0.38 -22.12
C TYR A 884 12.95 -1.02 -21.83
N MET A 885 12.30 -2.09 -22.29
CA MET A 885 12.78 -3.47 -22.12
C MET A 885 14.11 -3.70 -22.83
N LEU A 886 14.26 -3.18 -24.05
CA LEU A 886 15.48 -3.29 -24.83
C LEU A 886 16.63 -2.46 -24.24
N SER A 887 16.35 -1.27 -23.70
CA SER A 887 17.38 -0.41 -23.10
C SER A 887 17.81 -0.85 -21.70
N SER A 888 16.87 -1.32 -20.87
CA SER A 888 17.15 -1.74 -19.49
C SER A 888 17.60 -3.20 -19.38
N GLY A 889 17.23 -4.06 -20.34
CA GLY A 889 17.38 -5.51 -20.22
C GLY A 889 16.42 -6.16 -19.21
N ASP A 890 15.51 -5.40 -18.60
CA ASP A 890 14.62 -5.89 -17.54
C ASP A 890 13.39 -6.64 -18.07
N VAL A 891 13.61 -7.77 -18.73
CA VAL A 891 12.53 -8.64 -19.22
C VAL A 891 11.71 -9.23 -18.06
N LYS A 892 12.35 -9.50 -16.92
CA LYS A 892 11.72 -10.13 -15.75
C LYS A 892 10.74 -9.18 -15.05
N GLY A 893 11.06 -7.89 -14.97
CA GLY A 893 10.19 -6.87 -14.38
C GLY A 893 8.88 -6.68 -15.13
N TYR A 894 8.82 -7.02 -16.41
CA TYR A 894 7.60 -6.97 -17.22
C TYR A 894 6.63 -8.13 -16.93
N LEU A 895 7.11 -9.26 -16.42
CA LEU A 895 6.32 -10.50 -16.29
C LEU A 895 5.08 -10.37 -15.39
N PRO A 896 5.12 -9.73 -14.21
CA PRO A 896 3.93 -9.59 -13.38
C PRO A 896 2.81 -8.81 -14.10
N MET A 897 3.18 -7.75 -14.83
CA MET A 897 2.24 -6.96 -15.62
C MET A 897 1.68 -7.78 -16.79
N TYR A 898 2.54 -8.51 -17.51
CA TYR A 898 2.14 -9.38 -18.60
C TYR A 898 1.19 -10.49 -18.15
N LEU A 899 1.52 -11.19 -17.06
CA LEU A 899 0.68 -12.27 -16.52
C LEU A 899 -0.68 -11.75 -16.07
N THR A 900 -0.70 -10.64 -15.35
CA THR A 900 -1.94 -10.08 -14.78
C THR A 900 -2.84 -9.48 -15.86
N HIS A 901 -2.28 -8.68 -16.77
CA HIS A 901 -3.08 -7.87 -17.69
C HIS A 901 -3.23 -8.47 -19.10
N TYR A 902 -2.30 -9.34 -19.54
CA TYR A 902 -2.38 -9.99 -20.86
C TYR A 902 -2.85 -11.44 -20.76
N LEU A 903 -2.29 -12.22 -19.82
CA LEU A 903 -2.67 -13.63 -19.66
C LEU A 903 -3.78 -13.86 -18.62
N LYS A 904 -4.16 -12.82 -17.85
CA LYS A 904 -5.16 -12.88 -16.78
C LYS A 904 -4.88 -13.96 -15.73
N VAL A 905 -3.60 -14.14 -15.40
CA VAL A 905 -3.12 -15.09 -14.38
C VAL A 905 -2.64 -14.29 -13.17
N ASN A 906 -3.27 -14.50 -12.01
CA ASN A 906 -2.83 -13.92 -10.73
C ASN A 906 -1.93 -14.93 -10.01
N LEU A 907 -0.62 -14.66 -9.95
CA LEU A 907 0.37 -15.48 -9.23
C LEU A 907 0.94 -14.70 -8.03
N THR A 908 1.32 -15.42 -6.96
CA THR A 908 2.09 -14.90 -5.83
C THR A 908 3.60 -14.86 -6.14
N GLU A 909 4.40 -14.01 -5.45
CA GLU A 909 5.86 -13.89 -5.68
C GLU A 909 6.65 -15.22 -5.69
N PRO A 910 6.33 -16.24 -4.86
CA PRO A 910 6.95 -17.56 -4.93
C PRO A 910 6.59 -18.35 -6.20
N GLU A 911 5.40 -18.14 -6.76
CA GLU A 911 4.90 -18.84 -7.95
C GLU A 911 5.48 -18.27 -9.26
N LEU A 912 5.90 -16.99 -9.26
CA LEU A 912 6.61 -16.35 -10.37
C LEU A 912 7.98 -17.01 -10.68
N HIS A 913 8.57 -17.70 -9.71
CA HIS A 913 9.88 -18.35 -9.87
C HIS A 913 9.78 -19.75 -10.53
N ASP A 914 8.62 -20.40 -10.41
CA ASP A 914 8.33 -21.76 -10.91
C ASP A 914 7.51 -21.74 -12.22
N TYR A 915 6.76 -20.67 -12.47
CA TYR A 915 6.11 -20.43 -13.76
C TYR A 915 7.15 -19.96 -14.80
N GLY A 916 7.89 -20.93 -15.34
CA GLY A 916 8.65 -20.79 -16.57
C GLY A 916 7.74 -20.25 -17.68
N VAL A 917 7.80 -18.93 -17.87
CA VAL A 917 7.10 -18.15 -18.89
C VAL A 917 7.11 -18.91 -20.21
N VAL A 918 5.96 -19.49 -20.57
CA VAL A 918 5.64 -20.16 -21.83
C VAL A 918 6.80 -21.01 -22.35
N THR A 919 7.07 -22.16 -21.75
CA THR A 919 7.82 -23.20 -22.47
C THR A 919 6.95 -23.70 -23.61
N GLY A 920 7.17 -23.20 -24.82
CA GLY A 920 6.52 -23.69 -26.03
C GLY A 920 6.94 -25.12 -26.34
N TYR A 921 6.35 -26.13 -25.68
CA TYR A 921 6.16 -27.51 -26.14
C TYR A 921 5.18 -28.24 -25.19
N LEU A 922 3.95 -28.48 -25.64
CA LEU A 922 3.19 -29.66 -25.21
C LEU A 922 3.87 -30.86 -25.89
N ARG A 923 4.72 -31.61 -25.17
CA ARG A 923 5.13 -32.93 -25.67
C ARG A 923 4.02 -33.96 -25.40
N PRO A 924 3.71 -34.83 -26.37
CA PRO A 924 2.71 -35.87 -26.24
C PRO A 924 3.26 -36.99 -25.35
N THR A 925 2.49 -37.43 -24.36
CA THR A 925 2.74 -38.70 -23.67
C THR A 925 1.56 -39.61 -23.95
N THR A 926 1.69 -40.41 -25.00
CA THR A 926 0.91 -41.62 -25.23
C THR A 926 1.48 -42.73 -24.35
N GLN A 927 0.55 -43.54 -23.80
CA GLN A 927 0.74 -44.89 -23.24
C GLN A 927 1.25 -45.02 -21.80
N LEU A 928 0.30 -44.96 -20.86
CA LEU A 928 -0.05 -46.14 -20.07
C LEU A 928 -1.54 -46.47 -20.29
N VAL A 929 -1.75 -47.45 -21.17
CA VAL A 929 -2.80 -48.49 -21.23
C VAL A 929 -3.15 -48.96 -19.80
N ASP A 930 -4.36 -49.23 -19.32
CA ASP A 930 -5.71 -49.46 -19.84
C ASP A 930 -6.69 -49.08 -18.70
N GLU A 931 -7.87 -48.53 -19.02
CA GLU A 931 -9.16 -49.16 -18.72
C GLU A 931 -10.32 -48.28 -19.24
N GLU A 932 -11.24 -48.95 -19.91
CA GLU A 932 -12.35 -48.41 -20.69
C GLU A 932 -13.38 -47.63 -19.84
N SER A 933 -13.88 -46.50 -20.38
CA SER A 933 -15.33 -46.30 -20.56
C SER A 933 -15.68 -45.04 -21.37
N LYS A 934 -16.01 -45.28 -22.64
CA LYS A 934 -17.03 -44.65 -23.53
C LYS A 934 -17.66 -43.26 -23.21
N VAL A 935 -17.49 -42.37 -24.19
CA VAL A 935 -18.50 -41.59 -25.00
C VAL A 935 -19.71 -40.92 -24.33
N ASP A 936 -19.82 -39.58 -24.50
CA ASP A 936 -20.97 -38.73 -24.90
C ASP A 936 -20.73 -37.28 -24.38
N SER A 937 -21.05 -36.15 -25.01
CA SER A 937 -21.84 -35.77 -26.17
C SER A 937 -21.45 -34.32 -26.58
N GLU A 938 -21.85 -33.89 -27.79
CA GLU A 938 -21.93 -32.48 -28.18
C GLU A 938 -22.60 -31.64 -27.07
N SER A 939 -22.01 -30.49 -26.73
CA SER A 939 -22.62 -29.56 -25.78
C SER A 939 -23.87 -28.94 -26.41
N VAL A 940 -24.98 -28.92 -25.67
CA VAL A 940 -26.24 -28.27 -26.09
C VAL A 940 -26.14 -26.73 -26.08
N TYR A 941 -25.05 -26.18 -25.53
CA TYR A 941 -24.73 -24.76 -25.47
C TYR A 941 -23.75 -24.36 -26.57
N THR A 942 -23.92 -23.16 -27.13
CA THR A 942 -23.13 -22.65 -28.26
C THR A 942 -22.10 -21.59 -27.81
N SER A 943 -20.95 -21.54 -28.48
CA SER A 943 -19.84 -20.64 -28.13
C SER A 943 -19.90 -19.26 -28.82
N GLY A 944 -21.01 -18.91 -29.50
CA GLY A 944 -21.17 -17.66 -30.24
C GLY A 944 -22.38 -16.83 -29.81
N GLY A 945 -22.19 -15.52 -29.67
CA GLY A 945 -23.24 -14.52 -29.45
C GLY A 945 -22.68 -13.12 -29.21
N ASP A 946 -23.24 -12.12 -29.91
CA ASP A 946 -22.80 -10.71 -29.81
C ASP A 946 -23.47 -9.97 -28.63
N VAL A 947 -24.56 -10.53 -28.09
CA VAL A 947 -25.33 -9.94 -26.99
C VAL A 947 -25.16 -10.78 -25.74
N TRP A 948 -24.77 -10.12 -24.65
CA TRP A 948 -24.51 -10.75 -23.36
C TRP A 948 -25.41 -10.16 -22.28
N GLN A 949 -25.80 -11.00 -21.32
CA GLN A 949 -26.63 -10.59 -20.19
C GLN A 949 -26.14 -11.22 -18.89
N PHE A 950 -26.43 -10.53 -17.78
CA PHE A 950 -26.17 -11.03 -16.45
C PHE A 950 -27.38 -11.83 -15.95
N ALA A 951 -27.16 -13.03 -15.42
CA ALA A 951 -28.21 -13.84 -14.80
C ALA A 951 -27.80 -14.27 -13.38
N LEU A 952 -28.59 -13.84 -12.39
CA LEU A 952 -28.49 -14.30 -11.00
C LEU A 952 -29.55 -15.36 -10.75
N ILE A 953 -29.14 -16.63 -10.69
CA ILE A 953 -30.00 -17.79 -10.44
C ILE A 953 -29.99 -18.09 -8.94
N TYR A 954 -31.17 -18.28 -8.34
CA TYR A 954 -31.31 -18.55 -6.91
C TYR A 954 -32.51 -19.47 -6.62
N ASP A 955 -32.45 -20.20 -5.50
CA ASP A 955 -33.57 -20.99 -5.00
C ASP A 955 -34.69 -20.06 -4.51
N GLU A 956 -35.94 -20.31 -4.92
CA GLU A 956 -37.09 -19.45 -4.58
C GLU A 956 -37.36 -19.39 -3.07
N VAL A 957 -37.08 -20.49 -2.36
CA VAL A 957 -37.44 -20.65 -0.95
C VAL A 957 -36.69 -19.64 -0.08
N GLY A 958 -37.45 -18.72 0.51
CA GLY A 958 -36.95 -17.73 1.46
C GLY A 958 -36.34 -16.49 0.83
N VAL A 959 -36.35 -16.33 -0.50
CA VAL A 959 -35.87 -15.11 -1.19
C VAL A 959 -37.06 -14.21 -1.54
N ASN A 960 -37.07 -12.95 -1.10
CA ASN A 960 -38.08 -11.99 -1.55
C ASN A 960 -37.67 -11.39 -2.91
N ALA A 961 -38.19 -11.97 -3.99
CA ALA A 961 -37.87 -11.60 -5.38
C ALA A 961 -38.06 -10.09 -5.66
N MET A 962 -39.11 -9.47 -5.10
CA MET A 962 -39.42 -8.06 -5.32
C MET A 962 -38.42 -7.14 -4.58
N ARG A 963 -37.95 -7.53 -3.39
CA ARG A 963 -36.89 -6.82 -2.67
C ARG A 963 -35.54 -7.00 -3.33
N LEU A 964 -35.24 -8.19 -3.84
CA LEU A 964 -34.02 -8.46 -4.61
C LEU A 964 -33.96 -7.57 -5.86
N GLN A 965 -35.03 -7.55 -6.65
CA GLN A 965 -35.14 -6.67 -7.82
C GLN A 965 -35.02 -5.18 -7.46
N SER A 966 -35.62 -4.75 -6.35
CA SER A 966 -35.49 -3.37 -5.85
C SER A 966 -34.08 -3.04 -5.36
N GLY A 967 -33.36 -4.04 -4.82
CA GLY A 967 -31.95 -3.92 -4.43
C GLY A 967 -31.04 -3.71 -5.64
N VAL A 968 -31.20 -4.55 -6.66
CA VAL A 968 -30.47 -4.44 -7.94
C VAL A 968 -30.82 -3.14 -8.67
N ALA A 969 -32.09 -2.72 -8.70
CA ALA A 969 -32.49 -1.46 -9.32
C ALA A 969 -31.85 -0.24 -8.65
N ARG A 970 -31.79 -0.22 -7.30
CA ARG A 970 -31.11 0.84 -6.56
C ARG A 970 -29.61 0.86 -6.84
N PHE A 971 -28.98 -0.30 -6.93
CA PHE A 971 -27.58 -0.43 -7.32
C PHE A 971 -27.35 0.17 -8.71
N ASN A 972 -28.17 -0.20 -9.71
CA ASN A 972 -28.05 0.32 -11.07
C ASN A 972 -28.21 1.85 -11.11
N ASN A 973 -29.22 2.38 -10.42
CA ASN A 973 -29.43 3.83 -10.34
C ASN A 973 -28.25 4.56 -9.68
N SER A 974 -27.69 4.01 -8.59
CA SER A 974 -26.54 4.62 -7.91
C SER A 974 -25.28 4.69 -8.78
N ARG A 975 -25.18 3.85 -9.81
CA ARG A 975 -24.06 3.77 -10.75
C ARG A 975 -24.37 4.40 -12.11
N ARG A 976 -25.47 5.14 -12.24
CA ARG A 976 -25.95 5.73 -13.51
C ARG A 976 -26.20 4.67 -14.61
N LEU A 977 -26.48 3.42 -14.22
CA LEU A 977 -26.82 2.29 -15.08
C LEU A 977 -28.34 2.08 -15.20
N SER A 978 -29.14 3.14 -15.07
CA SER A 978 -30.61 3.08 -15.09
C SER A 978 -31.20 2.68 -16.45
N HIS A 979 -30.39 2.65 -17.50
CA HIS A 979 -30.77 2.16 -18.83
C HIS A 979 -30.86 0.62 -18.89
N LEU A 980 -30.26 -0.09 -17.94
CA LEU A 980 -30.30 -1.54 -17.86
C LEU A 980 -31.68 -2.03 -17.41
N LYS A 981 -32.20 -3.06 -18.07
CA LYS A 981 -33.52 -3.64 -17.78
C LYS A 981 -33.37 -4.85 -16.87
N ILE A 982 -34.21 -4.95 -15.84
CA ILE A 982 -34.20 -6.04 -14.86
C ILE A 982 -35.49 -6.84 -14.96
N SER A 983 -35.37 -8.16 -15.18
CA SER A 983 -36.48 -9.09 -15.29
C SER A 983 -36.30 -10.26 -14.32
N ILE A 984 -37.40 -10.75 -13.73
CA ILE A 984 -37.39 -12.00 -12.95
C ILE A 984 -38.11 -13.07 -13.78
N LEU A 985 -37.44 -14.21 -13.98
CA LEU A 985 -37.93 -15.32 -14.78
C LEU A 985 -37.97 -16.60 -13.94
N GLU A 986 -39.04 -17.38 -14.11
CA GLU A 986 -39.16 -18.72 -13.51
C GLU A 986 -38.20 -19.70 -14.17
N MET A 987 -37.60 -20.58 -13.36
CA MET A 987 -36.70 -21.65 -13.80
C MET A 987 -37.20 -23.02 -13.27
N PRO A 988 -36.79 -24.15 -13.88
CA PRO A 988 -37.06 -25.48 -13.34
C PRO A 988 -36.51 -25.67 -11.92
N GLN A 989 -37.02 -26.68 -11.20
CA GLN A 989 -36.55 -27.07 -9.86
C GLN A 989 -36.73 -26.00 -8.75
N SER A 990 -37.81 -25.22 -8.80
CA SER A 990 -38.13 -24.18 -7.79
C SER A 990 -37.05 -23.10 -7.65
N ARG A 991 -36.40 -22.75 -8.77
CA ARG A 991 -35.45 -21.65 -8.88
C ARG A 991 -36.03 -20.47 -9.65
N LYS A 992 -35.47 -19.29 -9.44
CA LYS A 992 -35.72 -18.11 -10.27
C LYS A 992 -34.42 -17.52 -10.76
N ALA A 993 -34.49 -16.80 -11.86
CA ALA A 993 -33.39 -16.03 -12.41
C ALA A 993 -33.76 -14.53 -12.44
N LEU A 994 -32.94 -13.70 -11.81
CA LEU A 994 -32.96 -12.25 -12.04
C LEU A 994 -31.97 -11.94 -13.16
N VAL A 995 -32.49 -11.49 -14.29
CA VAL A 995 -31.72 -11.22 -15.50
C VAL A 995 -31.62 -9.71 -15.74
N VAL A 996 -30.41 -9.23 -16.03
CA VAL A 996 -30.14 -7.83 -16.36
C VAL A 996 -29.61 -7.73 -17.77
N THR A 997 -30.30 -6.92 -18.60
CA THR A 997 -30.02 -6.77 -20.04
C THR A 997 -29.78 -5.30 -20.42
N GLY A 998 -29.17 -5.08 -21.59
CA GLY A 998 -28.82 -3.74 -22.09
C GLY A 998 -27.34 -3.37 -21.92
N HIS A 999 -26.48 -4.35 -21.63
CA HIS A 999 -25.04 -4.16 -21.56
C HIS A 999 -24.43 -4.06 -22.97
N ALA A 1000 -23.36 -3.27 -23.11
CA ALA A 1000 -22.70 -2.99 -24.40
C ALA A 1000 -21.83 -4.15 -24.93
N GLY A 1001 -21.76 -5.29 -24.23
CA GLY A 1001 -20.96 -6.46 -24.60
C GLY A 1001 -20.57 -7.32 -23.39
N GLN A 1002 -19.85 -8.42 -23.62
CA GLN A 1002 -19.48 -9.40 -22.58
C GLN A 1002 -18.67 -8.76 -21.44
N THR A 1003 -17.71 -7.90 -21.75
CA THR A 1003 -16.87 -7.21 -20.76
C THR A 1003 -17.69 -6.29 -19.84
N ALA A 1004 -18.71 -5.62 -20.38
CA ALA A 1004 -19.61 -4.79 -19.57
C ALA A 1004 -20.48 -5.65 -18.62
N VAL A 1005 -20.80 -6.88 -18.99
CA VAL A 1005 -21.49 -7.85 -18.12
C VAL A 1005 -20.55 -8.40 -17.05
N GLN A 1006 -19.28 -8.65 -17.38
CA GLN A 1006 -18.23 -9.08 -16.42
C GLN A 1006 -18.02 -8.02 -15.33
N GLN A 1007 -17.78 -6.77 -15.74
CA GLN A 1007 -17.64 -5.66 -14.79
C GLN A 1007 -18.90 -5.48 -13.94
N TYR A 1008 -20.09 -5.60 -14.55
CA TYR A 1008 -21.34 -5.53 -13.81
C TYR A 1008 -21.48 -6.65 -12.77
N GLN A 1009 -21.10 -7.89 -13.11
CA GLN A 1009 -21.08 -9.03 -12.19
C GLN A 1009 -20.16 -8.79 -10.99
N GLU A 1010 -18.95 -8.29 -11.21
CA GLU A 1010 -18.00 -7.99 -10.13
C GLU A 1010 -18.53 -6.90 -9.20
N LEU A 1011 -19.02 -5.81 -9.78
CA LEU A 1011 -19.55 -4.68 -9.02
C LEU A 1011 -20.80 -5.07 -8.20
N ILE A 1012 -21.68 -5.89 -8.76
CA ILE A 1012 -22.89 -6.33 -8.05
C ILE A 1012 -22.58 -7.40 -7.01
N ALA A 1013 -21.59 -8.27 -7.24
CA ALA A 1013 -21.11 -9.25 -6.27
C ALA A 1013 -20.46 -8.57 -5.05
N ALA A 1014 -19.70 -7.49 -5.28
CA ALA A 1014 -19.12 -6.68 -4.21
C ALA A 1014 -20.18 -5.88 -3.42
N ASN A 1015 -21.35 -5.60 -4.01
CA ASN A 1015 -22.40 -4.83 -3.36
C ASN A 1015 -23.34 -5.71 -2.52
N ARG A 1016 -22.97 -5.91 -1.25
CA ARG A 1016 -23.73 -6.75 -0.30
C ARG A 1016 -25.19 -6.34 -0.11
N LEU A 1017 -25.53 -5.07 -0.30
CA LEU A 1017 -26.90 -4.56 -0.17
C LEU A 1017 -27.76 -4.89 -1.39
N ALA A 1018 -27.18 -4.89 -2.59
CA ALA A 1018 -27.90 -5.16 -3.84
C ALA A 1018 -28.43 -6.61 -3.90
N ILE A 1019 -27.63 -7.56 -3.40
CA ILE A 1019 -27.91 -9.01 -3.41
C ILE A 1019 -28.32 -9.55 -2.04
N GLN A 1020 -28.67 -8.68 -1.09
CA GLN A 1020 -28.90 -9.03 0.32
C GLN A 1020 -29.87 -10.21 0.50
N GLU A 1021 -30.90 -10.31 -0.35
CA GLU A 1021 -31.93 -11.36 -0.26
C GLU A 1021 -31.40 -12.77 -0.61
N VAL A 1022 -30.32 -12.88 -1.38
CA VAL A 1022 -29.69 -14.17 -1.77
C VAL A 1022 -28.42 -14.47 -0.97
N GLN A 1023 -27.96 -13.55 -0.12
CA GLN A 1023 -26.78 -13.77 0.72
C GLN A 1023 -26.96 -14.93 1.69
N GLY A 1024 -25.97 -15.83 1.73
CA GLY A 1024 -26.00 -17.04 2.56
C GLY A 1024 -26.93 -18.14 2.06
N LYS A 1025 -27.50 -18.00 0.86
CA LYS A 1025 -28.31 -19.03 0.17
C LYS A 1025 -27.60 -19.50 -1.09
N LYS A 1026 -27.98 -20.66 -1.61
CA LYS A 1026 -27.46 -21.15 -2.90
C LYS A 1026 -27.92 -20.21 -4.01
N HIS A 1027 -26.96 -19.57 -4.66
CA HIS A 1027 -27.18 -18.73 -5.83
C HIS A 1027 -25.94 -18.79 -6.73
N GLN A 1028 -26.15 -18.59 -8.01
CA GLN A 1028 -25.11 -18.55 -9.03
C GLN A 1028 -25.26 -17.29 -9.86
N MET A 1029 -24.15 -16.57 -10.08
CA MET A 1029 -24.09 -15.45 -10.99
C MET A 1029 -23.43 -15.91 -12.29
N LEU A 1030 -24.12 -15.73 -13.41
CA LEU A 1030 -23.69 -16.18 -14.72
C LEU A 1030 -23.63 -15.01 -15.69
N ILE A 1031 -22.65 -15.08 -16.58
CA ILE A 1031 -22.55 -14.28 -17.79
C ILE A 1031 -22.94 -15.20 -18.93
N ILE A 1032 -24.04 -14.88 -19.60
CA ILE A 1032 -24.68 -15.82 -20.51
C ILE A 1032 -25.31 -15.09 -21.68
N THR A 1033 -25.28 -15.68 -22.87
CA THR A 1033 -25.99 -15.14 -24.04
C THR A 1033 -27.50 -15.41 -23.91
N PRO A 1034 -28.39 -14.63 -24.52
CA PRO A 1034 -29.82 -14.91 -24.56
C PRO A 1034 -30.16 -16.32 -25.04
N GLU A 1035 -29.44 -16.83 -26.03
CA GLU A 1035 -29.62 -18.15 -26.63
C GLU A 1035 -29.27 -19.26 -25.64
N ASN A 1036 -28.09 -19.18 -25.01
CA ASN A 1036 -27.67 -20.16 -24.00
C ASN A 1036 -28.54 -20.07 -22.73
N PHE A 1037 -29.01 -18.88 -22.37
CA PHE A 1037 -29.93 -18.72 -21.25
C PHE A 1037 -31.30 -19.34 -21.54
N ALA A 1038 -31.76 -19.33 -22.80
CA ALA A 1038 -32.99 -20.02 -23.18
C ALA A 1038 -32.84 -21.54 -23.04
N VAL A 1039 -31.68 -22.10 -23.43
CA VAL A 1039 -31.36 -23.53 -23.22
C VAL A 1039 -31.29 -23.85 -21.71
N LEU A 1040 -30.58 -23.02 -20.93
CA LEU A 1040 -30.43 -23.17 -19.48
C LEU A 1040 -31.78 -23.08 -18.75
N LYS A 1041 -32.69 -22.23 -19.23
CA LYS A 1041 -34.05 -22.10 -18.70
C LYS A 1041 -34.92 -23.33 -18.99
N GLN A 1042 -34.63 -24.09 -20.05
CA GLN A 1042 -35.36 -25.31 -20.38
C GLN A 1042 -34.83 -26.53 -19.62
N ASN A 1043 -33.51 -26.73 -19.57
CA ASN A 1043 -32.92 -27.91 -18.92
C ASN A 1043 -32.71 -27.73 -17.39
N GLY A 1044 -32.55 -26.49 -16.91
CA GLY A 1044 -32.30 -26.17 -15.50
C GLY A 1044 -30.92 -26.59 -14.98
N ASP A 1045 -30.03 -27.11 -15.82
CA ASP A 1045 -28.73 -27.65 -15.43
C ASP A 1045 -27.63 -26.57 -15.52
N VAL A 1046 -27.49 -25.85 -14.40
CA VAL A 1046 -26.47 -24.80 -14.23
C VAL A 1046 -25.05 -25.39 -14.24
N GLU A 1047 -24.85 -26.61 -13.73
CA GLU A 1047 -23.52 -27.24 -13.67
C GLU A 1047 -23.04 -27.70 -15.04
N GLU A 1048 -23.96 -28.12 -15.92
CA GLU A 1048 -23.64 -28.39 -17.32
C GLU A 1048 -23.21 -27.10 -18.04
N TYR A 1049 -23.90 -25.98 -17.82
CA TYR A 1049 -23.48 -24.69 -18.38
C TYR A 1049 -22.11 -24.23 -17.83
N LEU A 1050 -21.87 -24.39 -16.53
CA LEU A 1050 -20.57 -24.10 -15.92
C LEU A 1050 -19.45 -24.99 -16.48
N ARG A 1051 -19.73 -26.28 -16.71
CA ARG A 1051 -18.78 -27.18 -17.38
C ARG A 1051 -18.55 -26.78 -18.83
N PHE A 1052 -19.57 -26.32 -19.54
CA PHE A 1052 -19.44 -25.83 -20.90
C PHE A 1052 -18.53 -24.59 -21.00
N ILE A 1053 -18.69 -23.60 -20.10
CA ILE A 1053 -17.85 -22.39 -20.13
C ILE A 1053 -16.44 -22.61 -19.56
N ASN A 1054 -16.20 -23.71 -18.85
CA ASN A 1054 -14.89 -24.10 -18.31
C ASN A 1054 -14.15 -25.13 -19.20
N ARG A 1055 -14.79 -25.58 -20.29
CA ARG A 1055 -14.14 -26.34 -21.38
C ARG A 1055 -13.46 -25.37 -22.32
#